data_AF-A0A0H4X7Q0-F1
#
_entry.id   AF-A0A0H4X7Q0-F1
#
_cell.length_a   1.000
_cell.length_b   1.000
_cell.length_c   1.000
_cell.angle_alpha   90.00
_cell.angle_beta   90.00
_cell.angle_gamma   90.00
#
_symmetry.space_group_name_H-M   'P 1'
#
loop_
_entity.id
_entity.type
_entity.pdbx_description
1 polymer ?
#
loop_
_entity_poly.entity_id
_entity_poly.type
_entity_poly.pdbx_seq_one_letter_code
_entity_poly.pdbx_strand_id
1 'polypeptide(L)'
;MRQSALLLLPLLLLACKKDSKEPGLKEAAVHVQMRYSTTFKQGCIKVLAEGGTGNRAEKSLPMTEHFNEAEPALDVAVFRQEGWSRDVQITVTAYELNCDSDRVAARQKQTFSFAKAGKQTWDVGELHTVDEDGDGYVARDAVSGLGSDCNDDDREAYPSAAERCNGRDDNCDGVVDDGLETQAWYEDNDEDGFGNSAAVVQACAKPEGKYVANAGDCDDGNRNVHPDAFEACNGRDDNCNDQIDETFREGQQALDAPCSAACPGRYACNAAQTGTECVAPAPTLLYTDADGDGDGLRDSASVGNLCPGETLPPMMSENTLDCDDRDSATNIRGVEVCDGLDNDCDGMVDEGTSCGELRRIVEPALAGRQWRTVVVHPSGYPVWVAGMNGALAVKLDANSLFVNHDSGTTGGCPATGGERPDWRAAWVNPTNGYVTIAGGDGRFADHNRGTCGPLLQVNLNSPGDYLSGIVSVGSPLQTFAVSTLGHLFELAHDPPLRHQSEGRYWGLHSLGPGALYAVGTVNRSGALSPVVNQYTRPSWNSPTRQSLQVPSGYDGGMRAVGAVDPGLIFVVGDGGLVLRGSGQSIDWARVSSLDEDEIDYVSVVVPQGSESAYVVGNDAARGYLHRFTRHGRAANPTFASSGPIAHLHSIAMTSAGNFWIVGDDGHVYHFPEPPPSFQE
;
A
#
# COMPACT_ATOMS: atom_id res chain seq x y z
N MET A 1 56.09 76.56 -59.70
CA MET A 1 57.33 77.28 -59.39
C MET A 1 58.14 76.37 -58.48
N ARG A 2 59.29 75.86 -58.95
CA ARG A 2 60.19 74.98 -58.17
C ARG A 2 60.80 75.77 -57.02
N GLN A 3 60.39 75.50 -55.78
CA GLN A 3 61.15 75.92 -54.59
C GLN A 3 62.14 74.82 -54.25
N SER A 4 63.27 74.80 -54.97
CA SER A 4 64.44 74.06 -54.54
C SER A 4 65.00 74.77 -53.31
N ALA A 5 64.74 74.22 -52.11
CA ALA A 5 65.45 74.59 -50.89
C ALA A 5 66.87 74.00 -50.97
N LEU A 6 67.67 74.59 -51.86
CA LEU A 6 69.10 74.37 -51.94
C LEU A 6 69.70 74.94 -50.66
N LEU A 7 69.90 74.09 -49.63
CA LEU A 7 70.65 74.43 -48.42
C LEU A 7 72.13 74.60 -48.79
N LEU A 8 72.41 75.74 -49.40
CA LEU A 8 73.73 76.35 -49.53
C LEU A 8 73.87 77.33 -48.37
N LEU A 9 74.77 77.04 -47.42
CA LEU A 9 75.63 77.93 -46.62
C LEU A 9 75.93 77.30 -45.24
N PRO A 10 77.08 77.57 -44.60
CA PRO A 10 78.43 77.81 -45.11
C PRO A 10 79.47 76.89 -44.42
N LEU A 11 80.32 76.20 -45.17
CA LEU A 11 81.67 75.87 -44.67
C LEU A 11 82.63 76.90 -45.25
N LEU A 12 82.78 78.02 -44.54
CA LEU A 12 83.74 79.07 -44.83
C LEU A 12 85.09 78.70 -44.20
N LEU A 13 86.04 78.26 -45.02
CA LEU A 13 87.48 78.42 -44.74
C LEU A 13 88.10 79.28 -45.84
N LEU A 14 88.46 80.48 -45.38
CA LEU A 14 89.26 81.61 -45.89
C LEU A 14 89.23 81.99 -47.39
N ALA A 15 89.03 83.30 -47.59
CA ALA A 15 89.34 84.02 -48.82
C ALA A 15 90.86 84.03 -49.07
N CYS A 16 91.27 83.64 -50.28
CA CYS A 16 92.64 83.73 -50.75
C CYS A 16 93.12 85.19 -50.91
N LYS A 17 94.43 85.40 -50.76
CA LYS A 17 95.17 86.40 -51.55
C LYS A 17 96.29 85.73 -52.36
N LYS A 18 95.93 85.44 -53.62
CA LYS A 18 96.67 85.59 -54.88
C LYS A 18 98.17 85.21 -54.95
N ASP A 19 98.42 84.05 -55.55
CA ASP A 19 99.36 83.75 -56.66
C ASP A 19 99.73 82.27 -56.55
N SER A 20 99.16 81.34 -57.33
CA SER A 20 99.67 80.96 -58.65
C SER A 20 98.97 79.66 -59.10
N LYS A 21 98.95 79.44 -60.41
CA LYS A 21 98.27 78.40 -61.21
C LYS A 21 98.21 76.96 -60.62
N GLU A 22 97.02 76.49 -60.24
CA GLU A 22 96.47 75.12 -60.39
C GLU A 22 94.92 75.18 -60.23
N PRO A 23 94.10 74.36 -60.92
CA PRO A 23 92.65 74.31 -60.68
C PRO A 23 92.37 73.77 -59.26
N GLY A 24 91.66 74.56 -58.45
CA GLY A 24 91.55 74.36 -57.01
C GLY A 24 90.77 73.13 -56.55
N LEU A 25 91.22 72.55 -55.43
CA LEU A 25 90.73 71.38 -54.70
C LEU A 25 89.27 71.43 -54.16
N LYS A 26 88.37 72.29 -54.68
CA LYS A 26 86.98 72.46 -54.20
C LYS A 26 85.88 71.96 -55.15
N GLU A 27 86.22 71.22 -56.20
CA GLU A 27 85.30 71.02 -57.34
C GLU A 27 84.71 69.59 -57.49
N ALA A 28 84.88 68.67 -56.52
CA ALA A 28 84.30 67.33 -56.55
C ALA A 28 83.24 67.12 -55.46
N ALA A 29 81.98 66.91 -55.85
CA ALA A 29 80.85 66.75 -54.93
C ALA A 29 79.88 65.64 -55.35
N VAL A 30 79.35 64.90 -54.39
CA VAL A 30 78.22 63.96 -54.57
C VAL A 30 76.97 64.57 -53.96
N HIS A 31 75.90 64.61 -54.73
CA HIS A 31 74.56 64.92 -54.24
C HIS A 31 73.83 63.61 -53.91
N VAL A 32 73.58 63.35 -52.64
CA VAL A 32 72.93 62.13 -52.15
C VAL A 32 71.48 62.45 -51.85
N GLN A 33 70.56 61.76 -52.52
CA GLN A 33 69.12 61.91 -52.36
C GLN A 33 68.58 60.62 -51.75
N MET A 34 67.76 60.72 -50.71
CA MET A 34 67.15 59.56 -50.03
C MET A 34 65.71 59.89 -49.63
N ARG A 35 64.82 58.89 -49.64
CA ARG A 35 63.44 59.01 -49.17
C ARG A 35 63.23 58.20 -47.90
N TYR A 36 62.29 58.62 -47.06
CA TYR A 36 61.89 57.95 -45.82
C TYR A 36 60.36 57.88 -45.75
N SER A 37 59.81 57.07 -44.83
CA SER A 37 58.35 56.98 -44.65
C SER A 37 57.78 58.28 -44.12
N THR A 38 56.57 58.65 -44.53
CA THR A 38 55.82 59.78 -43.93
C THR A 38 55.48 59.56 -42.45
N THR A 39 55.66 58.35 -41.94
CA THR A 39 55.41 58.01 -40.54
C THR A 39 56.67 58.10 -39.65
N PHE A 40 57.87 58.22 -40.25
CA PHE A 40 59.16 58.25 -39.54
C PHE A 40 59.46 59.59 -38.84
N LYS A 41 58.67 59.94 -37.83
CA LYS A 41 58.76 61.22 -37.10
C LYS A 41 59.87 61.20 -36.04
N GLN A 42 60.18 60.02 -35.51
CA GLN A 42 61.24 59.78 -34.54
C GLN A 42 62.31 58.86 -35.15
N GLY A 43 63.57 59.01 -34.75
CA GLY A 43 64.70 58.31 -35.38
C GLY A 43 65.73 59.22 -36.02
N CYS A 44 66.67 58.64 -36.75
CA CYS A 44 67.81 59.35 -37.30
C CYS A 44 68.40 58.70 -38.55
N ILE A 45 68.82 59.53 -39.51
CA ILE A 45 69.58 59.09 -40.70
C ILE A 45 71.01 59.63 -40.62
N LYS A 46 72.01 58.75 -40.67
CA LYS A 46 73.44 59.11 -40.73
C LYS A 46 73.98 58.95 -42.14
N VAL A 47 74.70 59.97 -42.61
CA VAL A 47 75.49 59.93 -43.84
C VAL A 47 76.97 60.01 -43.47
N LEU A 48 77.70 58.92 -43.75
CA LEU A 48 79.14 58.79 -43.52
C LEU A 48 79.88 58.78 -44.86
N ALA A 49 80.88 59.64 -45.03
CA ALA A 49 81.74 59.69 -46.19
C ALA A 49 83.19 59.37 -45.81
N GLU A 50 83.82 58.46 -46.55
CA GLU A 50 85.18 57.96 -46.28
C GLU A 50 86.06 58.11 -47.52
N GLY A 51 87.17 58.81 -47.37
CA GLY A 51 88.13 59.12 -48.43
C GLY A 51 89.46 58.42 -48.27
N GLY A 52 89.49 57.17 -47.80
CA GLY A 52 90.73 56.42 -47.49
C GLY A 52 91.07 56.40 -46.00
N THR A 53 92.18 55.75 -45.64
CA THR A 53 92.52 55.43 -44.25
C THR A 53 92.69 56.67 -43.38
N GLY A 54 91.80 56.83 -42.38
CA GLY A 54 91.82 57.94 -41.42
C GLY A 54 91.04 59.19 -41.85
N ASN A 55 90.53 59.25 -43.08
CA ASN A 55 89.80 60.39 -43.62
C ASN A 55 88.29 60.09 -43.66
N ARG A 56 87.55 60.57 -42.67
CA ARG A 56 86.09 60.38 -42.55
C ARG A 56 85.36 61.67 -42.20
N ALA A 57 84.16 61.84 -42.71
CA ALA A 57 83.22 62.87 -42.26
C ALA A 57 81.83 62.24 -42.10
N GLU A 58 81.16 62.52 -41.00
CA GLU A 58 79.81 62.01 -40.69
C GLU A 58 78.86 63.17 -40.43
N LYS A 59 77.62 63.01 -40.87
CA LYS A 59 76.51 63.90 -40.54
C LYS A 59 75.33 63.07 -40.07
N SER A 60 74.88 63.33 -38.85
CA SER A 60 73.63 62.83 -38.30
C SER A 60 72.49 63.79 -38.62
N LEU A 61 71.34 63.23 -39.02
CA LEU A 61 70.12 63.95 -39.36
C LEU A 61 68.97 63.36 -38.51
N PRO A 62 68.75 63.87 -37.29
CA PRO A 62 67.62 63.47 -36.46
C PRO A 62 66.31 63.88 -37.13
N MET A 63 65.33 62.97 -37.17
CA MET A 63 64.03 63.22 -37.83
C MET A 63 63.20 64.26 -37.09
N THR A 64 63.39 64.41 -35.78
CA THR A 64 62.79 65.51 -35.00
C THR A 64 63.09 66.91 -35.56
N GLU A 65 64.20 67.08 -36.28
CA GLU A 65 64.60 68.34 -36.91
C GLU A 65 64.46 68.33 -38.45
N HIS A 66 64.51 67.15 -39.08
CA HIS A 66 64.64 67.00 -40.54
C HIS A 66 63.43 66.33 -41.20
N PHE A 67 62.42 65.92 -40.43
CA PHE A 67 61.18 65.33 -40.93
C PHE A 67 60.33 66.35 -41.69
N ASN A 68 59.82 65.94 -42.84
CA ASN A 68 58.90 66.69 -43.66
C ASN A 68 57.89 65.74 -44.31
N GLU A 69 56.66 65.76 -43.79
CA GLU A 69 55.57 64.90 -44.26
C GLU A 69 55.18 65.19 -45.72
N ALA A 70 55.24 66.45 -46.15
CA ALA A 70 54.85 66.86 -47.50
C ALA A 70 55.89 66.47 -48.57
N GLU A 71 57.15 66.39 -48.17
CA GLU A 71 58.28 65.98 -49.02
C GLU A 71 59.21 65.07 -48.20
N PRO A 72 58.92 63.77 -48.09
CA PRO A 72 59.64 62.85 -47.20
C PRO A 72 60.97 62.39 -47.85
N ALA A 73 61.84 63.37 -48.11
CA ALA A 73 63.13 63.19 -48.74
C ALA A 73 64.20 64.05 -48.05
N LEU A 74 65.43 63.55 -48.02
CA LEU A 74 66.62 64.30 -47.59
C LEU A 74 67.61 64.42 -48.75
N ASP A 75 68.14 65.62 -48.94
CA ASP A 75 69.21 65.90 -49.89
C ASP A 75 70.48 66.32 -49.14
N VAL A 76 71.56 65.56 -49.31
CA VAL A 76 72.85 65.79 -48.63
C VAL A 76 73.95 65.96 -49.67
N ALA A 77 74.66 67.09 -49.61
CA ALA A 77 75.83 67.35 -50.45
C ALA A 77 77.12 66.94 -49.73
N VAL A 78 77.82 65.96 -50.28
CA VAL A 78 79.12 65.49 -49.79
C VAL A 78 80.22 66.07 -50.66
N PHE A 79 81.09 66.89 -50.07
CA PHE A 79 82.23 67.50 -50.75
C PHE A 79 83.52 66.75 -50.42
N ARG A 80 84.30 66.39 -51.43
CA ARG A 80 85.63 65.79 -51.21
C ARG A 80 86.55 66.82 -50.55
N GLN A 81 87.24 66.41 -49.49
CA GLN A 81 88.17 67.28 -48.77
C GLN A 81 89.62 67.10 -49.22
N GLU A 82 90.47 68.05 -48.85
CA GLU A 82 91.91 67.96 -49.05
C GLU A 82 92.50 66.76 -48.28
N GLY A 83 93.41 66.01 -48.89
CA GLY A 83 93.99 64.80 -48.32
C GLY A 83 93.18 63.51 -48.53
N TRP A 84 91.94 63.59 -49.01
CA TRP A 84 91.13 62.41 -49.32
C TRP A 84 91.60 61.72 -50.62
N SER A 85 91.43 60.40 -50.68
CA SER A 85 91.58 59.55 -51.88
C SER A 85 90.71 60.06 -53.04
N ARG A 86 91.01 59.58 -54.24
CA ARG A 86 90.18 59.80 -55.44
C ARG A 86 88.84 59.08 -55.36
N ASP A 87 88.80 58.00 -54.59
CA ASP A 87 87.60 57.21 -54.33
C ASP A 87 87.02 57.62 -52.98
N VAL A 88 85.76 58.04 -52.99
CA VAL A 88 85.00 58.40 -51.79
C VAL A 88 83.84 57.42 -51.65
N GLN A 89 83.83 56.65 -50.56
CA GLN A 89 82.71 55.78 -50.22
C GLN A 89 81.72 56.54 -49.36
N ILE A 90 80.45 56.52 -49.72
CA ILE A 90 79.36 57.10 -48.93
C ILE A 90 78.48 55.97 -48.42
N THR A 91 78.16 56.01 -47.13
CA THR A 91 77.24 55.10 -46.45
C THR A 91 76.07 55.88 -45.87
N VAL A 92 74.84 55.44 -46.14
CA VAL A 92 73.61 55.95 -45.53
C VAL A 92 73.03 54.87 -44.62
N THR A 93 72.67 55.24 -43.38
CA THR A 93 72.11 54.33 -42.37
C THR A 93 70.97 55.01 -41.64
N ALA A 94 69.83 54.32 -41.46
CA ALA A 94 68.69 54.79 -40.66
C ALA A 94 68.60 54.04 -39.32
N TYR A 95 68.15 54.74 -38.28
CA TYR A 95 68.06 54.26 -36.89
C TYR A 95 66.71 54.66 -36.27
N GLU A 96 66.05 53.76 -35.53
CA GLU A 96 64.82 54.04 -34.74
C GLU A 96 65.11 54.96 -33.55
N LEU A 97 64.10 55.62 -32.97
CA LEU A 97 64.21 56.52 -31.80
C LEU A 97 65.22 57.69 -31.93
N ASN A 98 66.52 57.40 -31.98
CA ASN A 98 67.62 58.35 -32.10
C ASN A 98 68.84 57.77 -32.86
N CYS A 99 69.89 58.57 -33.02
CA CYS A 99 71.08 58.25 -33.81
C CYS A 99 71.97 57.12 -33.24
N ASP A 100 71.75 56.69 -32.01
CA ASP A 100 72.56 55.69 -31.30
C ASP A 100 71.79 54.39 -31.02
N SER A 101 70.52 54.32 -31.43
CA SER A 101 69.67 53.14 -31.34
C SER A 101 69.96 52.09 -32.42
N ASP A 102 69.08 51.10 -32.55
CA ASP A 102 69.20 50.05 -33.55
C ASP A 102 68.89 50.53 -34.96
N ARG A 103 69.50 49.83 -35.93
CA ARG A 103 69.40 50.18 -37.35
C ARG A 103 68.14 49.55 -37.93
N VAL A 104 67.33 50.36 -38.58
CA VAL A 104 66.01 49.94 -39.13
C VAL A 104 66.02 49.62 -40.62
N ALA A 105 67.05 50.04 -41.36
CA ALA A 105 67.18 49.78 -42.79
C ALA A 105 68.57 49.25 -43.16
N ALA A 106 68.65 48.48 -44.25
CA ALA A 106 69.93 48.02 -44.79
C ALA A 106 70.84 49.21 -45.11
N ARG A 107 72.12 49.13 -44.71
CA ARG A 107 73.09 50.18 -45.01
C ARG A 107 73.28 50.32 -46.51
N GLN A 108 72.94 51.48 -47.04
CA GLN A 108 73.16 51.79 -48.45
C GLN A 108 74.58 52.32 -48.61
N LYS A 109 75.36 51.75 -49.52
CA LYS A 109 76.77 52.12 -49.73
C LYS A 109 77.11 52.26 -51.21
N GLN A 110 77.79 53.33 -51.58
CA GLN A 110 78.31 53.50 -52.94
C GLN A 110 79.66 54.24 -52.95
N THR A 111 80.56 53.81 -53.84
CA THR A 111 81.88 54.43 -54.04
C THR A 111 81.88 55.28 -55.29
N PHE A 112 82.35 56.51 -55.17
CA PHE A 112 82.42 57.50 -56.24
C PHE A 112 83.88 57.86 -56.53
N SER A 113 84.30 57.71 -57.78
CA SER A 113 85.67 57.99 -58.22
C SER A 113 85.74 59.30 -59.00
N PHE A 114 86.62 60.21 -58.57
CA PHE A 114 86.80 61.53 -59.19
C PHE A 114 88.13 61.63 -59.93
N ALA A 115 88.09 61.57 -61.27
CA ALA A 115 89.26 61.76 -62.12
C ALA A 115 89.65 63.25 -62.31
N LYS A 116 88.66 64.15 -62.20
CA LYS A 116 88.77 65.62 -62.28
C LYS A 116 87.62 66.26 -61.48
N ALA A 117 87.62 67.58 -61.36
CA ALA A 117 86.48 68.37 -60.91
C ALA A 117 85.15 67.92 -61.57
N GLY A 118 84.10 67.71 -60.76
CA GLY A 118 82.77 67.29 -61.25
C GLY A 118 81.75 67.00 -60.14
N LYS A 119 80.47 67.12 -60.49
CA LYS A 119 79.33 66.75 -59.62
C LYS A 119 78.79 65.38 -60.04
N GLN A 120 78.57 64.49 -59.08
CA GLN A 120 77.83 63.24 -59.26
C GLN A 120 76.56 63.25 -58.41
N THR A 121 75.59 62.40 -58.73
CA THR A 121 74.32 62.29 -58.01
C THR A 121 74.02 60.83 -57.73
N TRP A 122 73.58 60.54 -56.51
CA TRP A 122 73.17 59.23 -56.07
C TRP A 122 71.75 59.33 -55.50
N ASP A 123 70.81 58.64 -56.12
CA ASP A 123 69.51 58.35 -55.53
C ASP A 123 69.63 57.02 -54.77
N VAL A 124 69.56 57.11 -53.45
CA VAL A 124 69.62 55.98 -52.50
C VAL A 124 68.32 55.17 -52.56
N GLY A 125 67.23 55.77 -53.03
CA GLY A 125 65.89 55.21 -52.95
C GLY A 125 65.22 55.49 -51.60
N GLU A 126 64.17 54.71 -51.33
CA GLU A 126 63.38 54.79 -50.10
C GLU A 126 63.94 53.85 -49.04
N LEU A 127 64.15 54.38 -47.84
CA LEU A 127 64.59 53.62 -46.67
C LEU A 127 63.36 53.08 -45.95
N HIS A 128 63.36 51.78 -45.62
CA HIS A 128 62.32 51.17 -44.80
C HIS A 128 62.35 51.77 -43.39
N THR A 129 61.34 52.58 -43.06
CA THR A 129 61.30 53.44 -41.86
C THR A 129 59.84 53.66 -41.40
N VAL A 130 58.96 52.67 -41.60
CA VAL A 130 57.53 52.77 -41.27
C VAL A 130 57.32 52.63 -39.76
N ASP A 131 56.61 53.59 -39.16
CA ASP A 131 56.27 53.71 -37.71
C ASP A 131 54.80 54.18 -37.61
N GLU A 132 53.83 53.29 -37.88
CA GLU A 132 52.40 53.66 -38.07
C GLU A 132 51.71 54.18 -36.80
N ASP A 133 52.02 53.61 -35.63
CA ASP A 133 51.42 54.03 -34.35
C ASP A 133 52.12 55.24 -33.69
N GLY A 134 53.33 55.58 -34.13
CA GLY A 134 54.10 56.74 -33.72
C GLY A 134 54.83 56.58 -32.38
N ASP A 135 55.05 55.35 -31.90
CA ASP A 135 55.77 55.08 -30.65
C ASP A 135 57.30 55.28 -30.79
N GLY A 136 57.79 55.37 -32.03
CA GLY A 136 59.18 55.65 -32.39
C GLY A 136 60.04 54.41 -32.64
N TYR A 137 59.47 53.21 -32.49
CA TYR A 137 59.97 51.96 -33.04
C TYR A 137 59.47 51.81 -34.48
N VAL A 138 60.16 50.98 -35.26
CA VAL A 138 59.87 50.84 -36.69
C VAL A 138 59.45 49.41 -36.95
N ALA A 139 58.37 49.24 -37.71
CA ALA A 139 57.88 47.98 -38.22
C ALA A 139 59.03 47.09 -38.69
N ARG A 140 58.98 45.83 -38.27
CA ARG A 140 59.97 44.85 -38.71
C ARG A 140 59.87 44.58 -40.21
N ASP A 141 60.93 44.88 -40.95
CA ASP A 141 61.04 44.57 -42.38
C ASP A 141 61.18 43.06 -42.59
N ALA A 142 60.19 42.46 -43.26
CA ALA A 142 60.20 41.04 -43.60
C ALA A 142 61.39 40.60 -44.48
N VAL A 143 62.03 41.52 -45.21
CA VAL A 143 63.16 41.21 -46.10
C VAL A 143 64.50 41.32 -45.38
N SER A 144 64.74 42.39 -44.61
CA SER A 144 66.02 42.60 -43.92
C SER A 144 66.05 42.12 -42.46
N GLY A 145 64.89 41.87 -41.85
CA GLY A 145 64.73 41.51 -40.44
C GLY A 145 65.07 42.64 -39.46
N LEU A 146 65.22 43.87 -39.97
CA LEU A 146 65.50 45.10 -39.22
C LEU A 146 64.21 45.82 -38.86
N GLY A 147 64.23 46.66 -37.82
CA GLY A 147 63.02 47.12 -37.15
C GLY A 147 62.69 46.19 -35.98
N SER A 148 62.28 46.77 -34.86
CA SER A 148 62.12 46.08 -33.58
C SER A 148 60.68 46.03 -33.09
N ASP A 149 59.77 46.74 -33.75
CA ASP A 149 58.35 46.71 -33.44
C ASP A 149 57.68 45.42 -33.95
N CYS A 150 56.97 44.72 -33.06
CA CYS A 150 56.22 43.52 -33.36
C CYS A 150 54.75 43.80 -33.76
N ASN A 151 54.22 44.97 -33.46
CA ASN A 151 52.86 45.38 -33.81
C ASN A 151 52.76 46.91 -34.02
N ASP A 152 53.10 47.35 -35.24
CA ASP A 152 53.15 48.76 -35.70
C ASP A 152 51.80 49.51 -35.65
N ASP A 153 50.72 48.84 -35.25
CA ASP A 153 49.38 49.41 -35.02
C ASP A 153 49.09 49.72 -33.53
N ASP A 154 49.95 49.31 -32.59
CA ASP A 154 49.70 49.38 -31.15
C ASP A 154 50.88 49.93 -30.34
N ARG A 155 50.75 51.20 -29.92
CA ARG A 155 51.78 51.93 -29.16
C ARG A 155 52.18 51.33 -27.81
N GLU A 156 51.47 50.31 -27.35
CA GLU A 156 51.79 49.59 -26.10
C GLU A 156 52.59 48.31 -26.36
N ALA A 157 52.80 47.94 -27.63
CA ALA A 157 53.47 46.73 -28.07
C ALA A 157 54.85 47.06 -28.68
N TYR A 158 55.88 47.17 -27.84
CA TYR A 158 57.21 47.58 -28.26
C TYR A 158 58.30 46.92 -27.42
N PRO A 159 59.57 46.86 -27.92
CA PRO A 159 60.68 46.28 -27.19
C PRO A 159 60.79 46.78 -25.75
N SER A 160 60.73 45.86 -24.79
CA SER A 160 60.77 46.14 -23.33
C SER A 160 59.55 46.86 -22.75
N ALA A 161 58.38 46.80 -23.40
CA ALA A 161 57.13 47.15 -22.74
C ALA A 161 56.84 46.21 -21.55
N ALA A 162 55.88 46.58 -20.70
CA ALA A 162 55.46 45.73 -19.59
C ALA A 162 54.32 44.81 -20.03
N GLU A 163 54.49 43.50 -19.89
CA GLU A 163 53.48 42.50 -20.22
C GLU A 163 52.18 42.72 -19.45
N ARG A 164 51.06 42.49 -20.13
CA ARG A 164 49.72 42.47 -19.56
C ARG A 164 49.09 41.13 -19.88
N CYS A 165 48.25 40.61 -18.99
CA CYS A 165 47.55 39.34 -19.22
C CYS A 165 46.42 39.52 -20.26
N ASN A 166 46.79 39.72 -21.53
CA ASN A 166 45.87 40.06 -22.62
C ASN A 166 45.99 39.08 -23.81
N GLY A 167 46.88 38.08 -23.73
CA GLY A 167 47.12 37.10 -24.77
C GLY A 167 47.94 37.64 -25.94
N ARG A 168 48.73 38.71 -25.74
CA ARG A 168 49.60 39.34 -26.74
C ARG A 168 51.03 39.41 -26.21
N ASP A 169 51.97 39.56 -27.13
CA ASP A 169 53.38 39.80 -26.83
C ASP A 169 53.56 41.32 -26.84
N ASP A 170 53.44 41.96 -25.67
CA ASP A 170 53.47 43.42 -25.56
C ASP A 170 54.94 43.91 -25.60
N ASN A 171 55.90 43.12 -25.13
CA ASN A 171 57.31 43.52 -25.01
C ASN A 171 58.17 43.13 -26.22
N CYS A 172 57.57 42.47 -27.22
CA CYS A 172 58.17 41.99 -28.46
C CYS A 172 59.36 41.02 -28.28
N ASP A 173 59.40 40.24 -27.19
CA ASP A 173 60.46 39.26 -26.94
C ASP A 173 60.18 37.86 -27.51
N GLY A 174 58.96 37.65 -28.03
CA GLY A 174 58.48 36.40 -28.61
C GLY A 174 57.73 35.48 -27.64
N VAL A 175 57.48 35.92 -26.40
CA VAL A 175 56.73 35.17 -25.37
C VAL A 175 55.52 35.98 -24.92
N VAL A 176 54.33 35.44 -25.18
CA VAL A 176 53.06 36.06 -24.76
C VAL A 176 52.88 36.00 -23.24
N ASP A 177 52.46 37.12 -22.63
CA ASP A 177 52.07 37.26 -21.23
C ASP A 177 53.15 36.77 -20.23
N ASP A 178 54.42 36.99 -20.53
CA ASP A 178 55.55 36.52 -19.74
C ASP A 178 55.78 37.34 -18.45
N GLY A 179 56.45 36.76 -17.45
CA GLY A 179 56.78 37.46 -16.20
C GLY A 179 55.58 37.78 -15.28
N LEU A 180 54.36 37.35 -15.62
CA LEU A 180 53.15 37.53 -14.83
C LEU A 180 52.94 36.40 -13.79
N GLU A 181 52.32 36.72 -12.66
CA GLU A 181 51.91 35.70 -11.70
C GLU A 181 50.76 34.86 -12.29
N THR A 182 51.00 33.56 -12.48
CA THR A 182 50.00 32.60 -12.93
C THR A 182 49.39 31.85 -11.75
N GLN A 183 48.12 31.49 -11.85
CA GLN A 183 47.48 30.55 -10.94
C GLN A 183 46.90 29.35 -11.70
N ALA A 184 46.59 28.29 -10.95
CA ALA A 184 45.93 27.11 -11.47
C ALA A 184 44.44 27.38 -11.70
N TRP A 185 43.95 26.97 -12.86
CA TRP A 185 42.54 26.98 -13.24
C TRP A 185 42.12 25.55 -13.63
N TYR A 186 41.00 25.08 -13.10
CA TYR A 186 40.50 23.73 -13.26
C TYR A 186 39.23 23.75 -14.10
N GLU A 187 39.13 22.86 -15.08
CA GLU A 187 37.91 22.69 -15.89
C GLU A 187 36.76 22.26 -14.96
N ASP A 188 35.62 22.95 -15.07
CA ASP A 188 34.39 22.77 -14.29
C ASP A 188 33.25 22.51 -15.29
N ASN A 189 33.06 21.25 -15.66
CA ASN A 189 32.18 20.90 -16.77
C ASN A 189 30.69 21.01 -16.40
N ASP A 190 30.33 20.75 -15.15
CA ASP A 190 28.97 20.75 -14.63
C ASP A 190 28.51 22.05 -13.94
N GLU A 191 29.43 23.00 -13.78
CA GLU A 191 29.24 24.36 -13.25
C GLU A 191 28.82 24.41 -11.78
N ASP A 192 29.38 23.55 -10.92
CA ASP A 192 29.14 23.57 -9.48
C ASP A 192 30.10 24.46 -8.67
N GLY A 193 31.18 24.93 -9.31
CA GLY A 193 32.17 25.81 -8.71
C GLY A 193 33.44 25.12 -8.24
N PHE A 194 33.54 23.80 -8.38
CA PHE A 194 34.75 22.99 -8.25
C PHE A 194 35.12 22.40 -9.60
N GLY A 195 36.41 22.23 -9.84
CA GLY A 195 36.91 21.71 -11.10
C GLY A 195 37.73 20.44 -10.92
N ASN A 196 37.82 19.69 -12.01
CA ASN A 196 38.59 18.47 -12.10
C ASN A 196 40.08 18.73 -11.85
N SER A 197 40.62 18.17 -10.76
CA SER A 197 42.02 18.35 -10.34
C SER A 197 43.04 17.87 -11.38
N ALA A 198 42.66 16.99 -12.31
CA ALA A 198 43.51 16.50 -13.40
C ALA A 198 43.48 17.41 -14.65
N ALA A 199 42.44 18.22 -14.83
CA ALA A 199 42.24 19.11 -15.97
C ALA A 199 42.66 20.55 -15.64
N VAL A 200 43.95 20.75 -15.36
CA VAL A 200 44.51 22.03 -14.90
C VAL A 200 45.22 22.82 -16.01
N VAL A 201 44.99 24.13 -16.03
CA VAL A 201 45.69 25.10 -16.88
C VAL A 201 46.33 26.18 -16.01
N GLN A 202 47.58 26.53 -16.28
CA GLN A 202 48.25 27.67 -15.63
C GLN A 202 48.01 28.93 -16.45
N ALA A 203 47.40 29.95 -15.86
CA ALA A 203 47.15 31.22 -16.52
C ALA A 203 47.08 32.38 -15.52
N CYS A 204 47.49 33.57 -15.96
CA CYS A 204 47.43 34.81 -15.16
C CYS A 204 45.99 35.34 -15.01
N ALA A 205 45.09 34.98 -15.93
CA ALA A 205 43.66 35.27 -15.87
C ALA A 205 42.85 34.00 -16.12
N LYS A 206 41.55 34.04 -15.79
CA LYS A 206 40.63 32.92 -16.06
C LYS A 206 40.63 32.59 -17.55
N PRO A 207 40.98 31.37 -17.96
CA PRO A 207 40.92 30.96 -19.36
C PRO A 207 39.49 31.06 -19.92
N GLU A 208 39.37 31.18 -21.24
CA GLU A 208 38.08 31.06 -21.91
C GLU A 208 37.45 29.68 -21.66
N GLY A 209 36.14 29.64 -21.43
CA GLY A 209 35.42 28.41 -21.10
C GLY A 209 35.05 28.31 -19.62
N LYS A 210 34.76 27.09 -19.18
CA LYS A 210 34.29 26.80 -17.83
C LYS A 210 35.46 26.38 -16.95
N TYR A 211 36.16 27.38 -16.42
CA TYR A 211 37.27 27.17 -15.50
C TYR A 211 37.02 27.85 -14.16
N VAL A 212 37.41 27.20 -13.07
CA VAL A 212 37.33 27.71 -11.69
C VAL A 212 38.67 27.57 -10.97
N ALA A 213 38.84 28.32 -9.88
CA ALA A 213 40.06 28.26 -9.08
C ALA A 213 40.03 27.16 -8.01
N ASN A 214 38.84 26.64 -7.68
CA ASN A 214 38.69 25.59 -6.67
C ASN A 214 38.89 24.22 -7.33
N ALA A 215 39.84 23.45 -6.84
CA ALA A 215 40.04 22.07 -7.24
C ALA A 215 39.25 21.11 -6.32
N GLY A 216 39.25 19.83 -6.67
CA GLY A 216 38.83 18.76 -5.76
C GLY A 216 37.55 18.06 -6.16
N ASP A 217 36.98 18.39 -7.31
CA ASP A 217 35.85 17.67 -7.86
C ASP A 217 36.27 16.24 -8.27
N CYS A 218 35.57 15.25 -7.72
CA CYS A 218 35.77 13.83 -7.99
C CYS A 218 34.86 13.28 -9.11
N ASP A 219 33.79 13.99 -9.52
CA ASP A 219 32.92 13.69 -10.66
C ASP A 219 32.40 14.96 -11.34
N ASP A 220 33.30 15.64 -12.08
CA ASP A 220 33.12 16.89 -12.84
C ASP A 220 31.98 16.88 -13.90
N GLY A 221 31.24 15.79 -14.02
CA GLY A 221 30.03 15.70 -14.83
C GLY A 221 28.73 15.79 -14.03
N ASN A 222 28.79 15.92 -12.70
CA ASN A 222 27.66 15.87 -11.79
C ASN A 222 27.73 16.92 -10.67
N ARG A 223 26.99 18.01 -10.88
CA ARG A 223 26.87 19.20 -10.01
C ARG A 223 26.41 18.97 -8.55
N ASN A 224 26.21 17.72 -8.12
CA ASN A 224 25.91 17.37 -6.74
C ASN A 224 27.06 16.56 -6.09
N VAL A 225 28.18 16.36 -6.78
CA VAL A 225 29.33 15.59 -6.30
C VAL A 225 30.55 16.50 -6.29
N HIS A 226 30.85 17.09 -5.14
CA HIS A 226 31.94 18.04 -4.96
C HIS A 226 32.30 18.19 -3.48
N PRO A 227 33.47 18.74 -3.12
CA PRO A 227 33.94 18.83 -1.73
C PRO A 227 32.98 19.46 -0.69
N ASP A 228 32.02 20.28 -1.13
CA ASP A 228 31.04 20.96 -0.28
C ASP A 228 29.64 20.32 -0.34
N ALA A 229 29.47 19.21 -1.05
CA ALA A 229 28.19 18.52 -1.18
C ALA A 229 27.76 17.86 0.15
N PHE A 230 26.45 17.65 0.29
CA PHE A 230 25.92 16.83 1.38
C PHE A 230 25.82 15.38 0.91
N GLU A 231 26.25 14.44 1.75
CA GLU A 231 26.09 13.01 1.51
C GLU A 231 24.60 12.64 1.34
N ALA A 232 24.26 12.10 0.18
CA ALA A 232 23.00 11.40 -0.02
C ALA A 232 23.25 9.91 0.19
N CYS A 233 22.28 9.19 0.77
CA CYS A 233 22.39 7.74 0.95
C CYS A 233 22.17 7.06 -0.41
N ASN A 234 23.20 7.03 -1.25
CA ASN A 234 23.12 6.61 -2.65
C ASN A 234 24.25 5.64 -3.05
N GLY A 235 25.17 5.31 -2.14
CA GLY A 235 26.30 4.43 -2.39
C GLY A 235 27.47 5.09 -3.12
N ARG A 236 27.54 6.42 -3.13
CA ARG A 236 28.61 7.24 -3.70
C ARG A 236 29.23 8.12 -2.60
N ASP A 237 30.40 8.64 -2.91
CA ASP A 237 31.08 9.68 -2.13
C ASP A 237 30.70 11.00 -2.80
N ASP A 238 29.67 11.67 -2.27
CA ASP A 238 29.15 12.91 -2.88
C ASP A 238 30.04 14.10 -2.47
N ASN A 239 30.65 14.06 -1.29
CA ASN A 239 31.49 15.16 -0.79
C ASN A 239 33.01 14.99 -1.05
N CYS A 240 33.38 14.00 -1.87
CA CYS A 240 34.75 13.72 -2.30
C CYS A 240 35.76 13.56 -1.13
N ASN A 241 35.37 12.93 -0.02
CA ASN A 241 36.21 12.76 1.17
C ASN A 241 36.79 11.34 1.35
N ASP A 242 36.67 10.49 0.33
CA ASP A 242 37.03 9.06 0.29
C ASP A 242 36.17 8.17 1.20
N GLN A 243 34.99 8.63 1.62
CA GLN A 243 34.01 7.85 2.38
C GLN A 243 32.67 7.85 1.64
N ILE A 244 31.97 6.72 1.72
CA ILE A 244 30.69 6.53 1.03
C ILE A 244 29.59 6.51 2.09
N ASP A 245 28.62 7.41 1.97
CA ASP A 245 27.43 7.52 2.82
C ASP A 245 27.78 7.63 4.32
N GLU A 246 28.91 8.24 4.70
CA GLU A 246 29.46 8.19 6.07
C GLU A 246 28.54 8.82 7.11
N THR A 247 27.74 9.81 6.71
CA THR A 247 26.71 10.44 7.56
C THR A 247 25.65 9.42 8.02
N PHE A 248 25.51 8.29 7.32
CA PHE A 248 24.53 7.23 7.61
C PHE A 248 25.15 5.97 8.25
N ARG A 249 26.43 6.02 8.65
CA ARG A 249 27.15 4.86 9.26
C ARG A 249 27.22 4.88 10.78
N GLU A 250 26.73 5.94 11.42
CA GLU A 250 26.72 6.07 12.88
C GLU A 250 25.30 6.05 13.46
N GLY A 251 25.14 5.54 14.69
CA GLY A 251 23.87 5.53 15.41
C GLY A 251 23.05 4.24 15.28
N GLN A 252 21.83 4.27 15.85
CA GLN A 252 20.94 3.09 15.94
C GLN A 252 20.30 2.69 14.59
N GLN A 253 20.39 3.54 13.58
CA GLN A 253 19.83 3.35 12.25
C GLN A 253 20.92 3.34 11.17
N ALA A 254 22.15 2.99 11.56
CA ALA A 254 23.27 2.95 10.64
C ALA A 254 23.03 1.96 9.50
N LEU A 255 23.59 2.25 8.31
CA LEU A 255 23.59 1.33 7.18
C LEU A 255 24.08 -0.06 7.59
N ASP A 256 23.40 -1.08 7.08
CA ASP A 256 23.60 -2.50 7.38
C ASP A 256 23.39 -2.92 8.84
N ALA A 257 23.05 -1.99 9.75
CA ALA A 257 22.74 -2.35 11.13
C ALA A 257 21.49 -3.26 11.18
N PRO A 258 21.47 -4.26 12.07
CA PRO A 258 20.31 -5.13 12.24
C PRO A 258 19.12 -4.32 12.75
N CYS A 259 17.95 -4.56 12.17
CA CYS A 259 16.68 -4.02 12.63
C CYS A 259 15.67 -5.15 12.84
N SER A 260 14.69 -4.92 13.71
CA SER A 260 13.58 -5.83 13.93
C SER A 260 12.28 -5.10 13.67
N ALA A 261 11.61 -5.48 12.59
CA ALA A 261 10.20 -5.17 12.37
C ALA A 261 9.39 -6.41 12.81
N ALA A 262 8.42 -6.83 12.00
CA ALA A 262 7.77 -8.12 12.18
C ALA A 262 8.71 -9.31 11.89
N CYS A 263 9.70 -9.10 11.02
CA CYS A 263 10.80 -10.03 10.76
C CYS A 263 12.16 -9.35 10.91
N PRO A 264 13.24 -10.12 11.17
CA PRO A 264 14.60 -9.58 11.17
C PRO A 264 14.98 -9.01 9.79
N GLY A 265 15.55 -7.80 9.78
CA GLY A 265 15.98 -7.09 8.59
C GLY A 265 17.25 -6.28 8.81
N ARG A 266 17.60 -5.43 7.85
CA ARG A 266 18.72 -4.49 7.95
C ARG A 266 18.30 -3.10 7.49
N TYR A 267 18.93 -2.08 8.05
CA TYR A 267 18.77 -0.71 7.56
C TYR A 267 19.46 -0.56 6.19
N ALA A 268 18.71 -0.03 5.23
CA ALA A 268 19.21 0.35 3.90
C ALA A 268 18.78 1.78 3.59
N CYS A 269 19.36 2.39 2.56
CA CYS A 269 18.94 3.72 2.12
C CYS A 269 17.46 3.73 1.74
N ASN A 270 16.75 4.74 2.23
CA ASN A 270 15.36 4.93 1.85
C ASN A 270 15.27 5.40 0.39
N ALA A 271 14.08 5.26 -0.21
CA ALA A 271 13.87 5.66 -1.61
C ALA A 271 14.14 7.15 -1.89
N ALA A 272 14.12 8.02 -0.87
CA ALA A 272 14.39 9.45 -0.99
C ALA A 272 15.89 9.79 -0.91
N GLN A 273 16.76 8.84 -0.56
CA GLN A 273 18.20 9.02 -0.32
C GLN A 273 18.54 10.04 0.77
N THR A 274 17.57 10.42 1.62
CA THR A 274 17.77 11.39 2.71
C THR A 274 17.98 10.72 4.07
N GLY A 275 18.04 9.39 4.13
CA GLY A 275 18.11 8.62 5.37
C GLY A 275 18.03 7.12 5.14
N THR A 276 17.99 6.36 6.24
CA THR A 276 17.86 4.91 6.21
C THR A 276 16.47 4.45 6.64
N GLU A 277 16.04 3.30 6.13
CA GLU A 277 14.82 2.61 6.55
C GLU A 277 15.09 1.12 6.79
N CYS A 278 14.30 0.51 7.69
CA CYS A 278 14.44 -0.91 7.97
C CYS A 278 13.80 -1.72 6.83
N VAL A 279 14.64 -2.40 6.06
CA VAL A 279 14.20 -3.32 5.01
C VAL A 279 14.13 -4.72 5.60
N ALA A 280 12.91 -5.19 5.83
CA ALA A 280 12.61 -6.52 6.34
C ALA A 280 11.58 -7.21 5.45
N PRO A 281 11.64 -8.54 5.29
CA PRO A 281 10.63 -9.27 4.54
C PRO A 281 9.26 -9.20 5.25
N ALA A 282 8.19 -9.24 4.47
CA ALA A 282 6.84 -9.33 5.01
C ALA A 282 6.64 -10.71 5.69
N PRO A 283 6.04 -10.76 6.88
CA PRO A 283 5.69 -12.03 7.51
C PRO A 283 4.46 -12.67 6.85
N THR A 284 4.36 -13.99 6.91
CA THR A 284 3.09 -14.71 6.71
C THR A 284 2.31 -14.70 8.02
N LEU A 285 1.01 -14.40 7.98
CA LEU A 285 0.15 -14.45 9.17
C LEU A 285 -0.18 -15.91 9.51
N LEU A 286 -0.19 -16.24 10.80
CA LEU A 286 -0.52 -17.57 11.32
C LEU A 286 -1.88 -17.59 12.02
N TYR A 287 -2.58 -18.70 11.84
CA TYR A 287 -3.89 -19.01 12.43
C TYR A 287 -3.82 -20.35 13.17
N THR A 288 -4.65 -20.52 14.18
CA THR A 288 -4.75 -21.78 14.92
C THR A 288 -5.30 -22.88 14.01
N ASP A 289 -4.70 -24.05 14.07
CA ASP A 289 -5.13 -25.31 13.44
C ASP A 289 -5.13 -26.37 14.55
N ALA A 290 -6.22 -26.43 15.31
CA ALA A 290 -6.36 -27.17 16.56
C ALA A 290 -6.76 -28.63 16.36
N ASP A 291 -7.32 -29.00 15.21
CA ASP A 291 -7.57 -30.40 14.84
C ASP A 291 -6.47 -31.02 13.97
N GLY A 292 -5.57 -30.20 13.40
CA GLY A 292 -4.38 -30.63 12.69
C GLY A 292 -4.64 -31.04 11.25
N ASP A 293 -5.70 -30.56 10.62
CA ASP A 293 -6.02 -30.82 9.21
C ASP A 293 -5.21 -29.93 8.23
N GLY A 294 -4.55 -28.90 8.76
CA GLY A 294 -3.70 -27.96 8.02
C GLY A 294 -4.40 -26.70 7.53
N ASP A 295 -5.69 -26.55 7.80
CA ASP A 295 -6.47 -25.35 7.52
C ASP A 295 -6.73 -24.59 8.85
N GLY A 296 -6.66 -23.26 8.80
CA GLY A 296 -6.78 -22.43 10.01
C GLY A 296 -8.19 -21.92 10.24
N LEU A 297 -8.54 -21.64 11.50
CA LEU A 297 -9.87 -21.13 11.87
C LEU A 297 -10.24 -19.85 11.10
N ARG A 298 -11.36 -19.92 10.38
CA ARG A 298 -11.96 -18.88 9.56
C ARG A 298 -12.42 -17.70 10.40
N ASP A 299 -12.27 -16.51 9.82
CA ASP A 299 -12.63 -15.22 10.43
C ASP A 299 -11.98 -14.97 11.81
N SER A 300 -10.92 -15.72 12.15
CA SER A 300 -10.15 -15.52 13.38
C SER A 300 -9.07 -14.45 13.19
N ALA A 301 -8.72 -13.80 14.31
CA ALA A 301 -7.57 -12.90 14.31
C ALA A 301 -6.28 -13.72 14.23
N SER A 302 -5.29 -13.23 13.47
CA SER A 302 -3.97 -13.86 13.41
C SER A 302 -3.37 -13.99 14.82
N VAL A 303 -2.86 -15.17 15.15
CA VAL A 303 -2.26 -15.48 16.46
C VAL A 303 -0.73 -15.35 16.46
N GLY A 304 -0.13 -15.14 15.29
CA GLY A 304 1.32 -14.96 15.15
C GLY A 304 1.75 -14.59 13.73
N ASN A 305 3.06 -14.47 13.57
CA ASN A 305 3.75 -14.19 12.32
C ASN A 305 4.80 -15.27 12.07
N LEU A 306 4.98 -15.67 10.81
CA LEU A 306 6.05 -16.57 10.36
C LEU A 306 6.97 -15.82 9.40
N CYS A 307 8.27 -15.81 9.70
CA CYS A 307 9.25 -15.18 8.82
C CYS A 307 9.77 -16.16 7.76
N PRO A 308 10.17 -15.67 6.56
CA PRO A 308 10.70 -16.54 5.52
C PRO A 308 11.89 -17.38 6.01
N GLY A 309 11.80 -18.71 5.82
CA GLY A 309 12.84 -19.66 6.22
C GLY A 309 12.66 -20.25 7.63
N GLU A 310 11.69 -19.77 8.40
CA GLU A 310 11.26 -20.42 9.64
C GLU A 310 10.33 -21.60 9.33
N THR A 311 10.34 -22.61 10.20
CA THR A 311 9.43 -23.76 10.10
C THR A 311 8.08 -23.40 10.71
N LEU A 312 6.99 -23.72 10.01
CA LEU A 312 5.63 -23.59 10.52
C LEU A 312 5.51 -24.28 11.90
N PRO A 313 5.10 -23.58 12.96
CA PRO A 313 4.90 -24.19 14.27
C PRO A 313 3.82 -25.28 14.21
N PRO A 314 3.87 -26.31 15.07
CA PRO A 314 2.80 -27.30 15.16
C PRO A 314 1.46 -26.64 15.52
N MET A 315 0.37 -27.21 15.01
CA MET A 315 -1.01 -26.74 15.27
C MET A 315 -1.27 -25.30 14.79
N MET A 316 -0.64 -24.91 13.68
CA MET A 316 -0.79 -23.60 13.05
C MET A 316 -0.93 -23.77 11.54
N SER A 317 -1.71 -22.89 10.92
CA SER A 317 -1.89 -22.80 9.47
C SER A 317 -1.60 -21.39 8.95
N GLU A 318 -1.28 -21.30 7.66
CA GLU A 318 -1.06 -20.06 6.91
C GLU A 318 -2.35 -19.56 6.22
N ASN A 319 -3.49 -20.23 6.46
CA ASN A 319 -4.77 -19.92 5.83
C ASN A 319 -5.93 -19.85 6.85
N THR A 320 -7.14 -19.50 6.39
CA THR A 320 -8.35 -19.32 7.21
C THR A 320 -9.54 -20.08 6.63
N LEU A 321 -9.32 -21.34 6.24
CA LEU A 321 -10.28 -22.11 5.45
C LEU A 321 -11.19 -23.04 6.27
N ASP A 322 -11.02 -23.10 7.59
CA ASP A 322 -11.72 -24.03 8.48
C ASP A 322 -12.80 -23.29 9.30
N CYS A 323 -14.07 -23.74 9.26
CA CYS A 323 -15.16 -23.12 10.03
C CYS A 323 -15.46 -23.80 11.39
N ASP A 324 -14.87 -24.96 11.68
CA ASP A 324 -14.86 -25.60 13.00
C ASP A 324 -13.53 -26.31 13.30
N ASP A 325 -12.64 -25.56 13.94
CA ASP A 325 -11.27 -25.92 14.40
C ASP A 325 -11.22 -27.01 15.50
N ARG A 326 -12.25 -27.87 15.55
CA ARG A 326 -12.33 -29.09 16.38
C ARG A 326 -12.65 -30.31 15.54
N ASP A 327 -12.95 -30.15 14.26
CA ASP A 327 -13.39 -31.19 13.36
C ASP A 327 -12.72 -31.09 11.99
N SER A 328 -11.72 -31.96 11.79
CA SER A 328 -10.92 -32.06 10.57
C SER A 328 -11.70 -32.36 9.27
N ALA A 329 -12.99 -32.65 9.37
CA ALA A 329 -13.88 -32.85 8.22
C ALA A 329 -14.60 -31.56 7.78
N THR A 330 -14.51 -30.49 8.57
CA THR A 330 -15.30 -29.26 8.41
C THR A 330 -14.43 -28.10 7.96
N ASN A 331 -14.18 -28.02 6.66
CA ASN A 331 -13.37 -26.98 6.04
C ASN A 331 -13.87 -26.68 4.62
N ILE A 332 -13.35 -25.65 3.94
CA ILE A 332 -13.83 -25.26 2.60
C ILE A 332 -13.75 -26.36 1.51
N ARG A 333 -13.05 -27.47 1.80
CA ARG A 333 -12.90 -28.64 0.91
C ARG A 333 -13.68 -29.86 1.41
N GLY A 334 -14.42 -29.70 2.51
CA GLY A 334 -15.28 -30.72 3.08
C GLY A 334 -16.38 -31.14 2.11
N VAL A 335 -17.06 -32.22 2.47
CA VAL A 335 -18.19 -32.75 1.70
C VAL A 335 -19.34 -32.87 2.66
N GLU A 336 -20.48 -32.29 2.30
CA GLU A 336 -21.70 -32.34 3.09
C GLU A 336 -22.12 -33.78 3.41
N VAL A 337 -22.45 -33.98 4.70
CA VAL A 337 -23.07 -35.18 5.23
C VAL A 337 -24.29 -34.72 6.01
N CYS A 338 -25.42 -35.45 5.95
CA CYS A 338 -26.64 -35.05 6.67
C CYS A 338 -26.52 -35.21 8.20
N ASP A 339 -25.73 -34.35 8.82
CA ASP A 339 -25.45 -34.29 10.25
C ASP A 339 -25.74 -32.90 10.84
N GLY A 340 -26.03 -31.92 9.98
CA GLY A 340 -26.39 -30.54 10.32
C GLY A 340 -25.23 -29.64 10.66
N LEU A 341 -24.02 -30.05 10.30
CA LEU A 341 -22.86 -29.20 10.20
C LEU A 341 -22.76 -28.70 8.75
N ASP A 342 -22.20 -27.51 8.61
CA ASP A 342 -21.79 -26.95 7.32
C ASP A 342 -20.37 -27.49 7.08
N ASN A 343 -20.26 -28.70 6.54
CA ASN A 343 -18.98 -29.40 6.44
C ASN A 343 -18.07 -28.77 5.38
N ASP A 344 -18.64 -28.11 4.37
CA ASP A 344 -17.88 -27.45 3.29
C ASP A 344 -17.75 -25.92 3.45
N CYS A 345 -18.24 -25.38 4.56
CA CYS A 345 -18.16 -23.99 4.96
C CYS A 345 -18.73 -22.99 3.91
N ASP A 346 -19.69 -23.39 3.09
CA ASP A 346 -20.31 -22.52 2.08
C ASP A 346 -21.44 -21.62 2.67
N GLY A 347 -21.80 -21.86 3.93
CA GLY A 347 -22.85 -21.16 4.68
C GLY A 347 -24.25 -21.77 4.52
N MET A 348 -24.38 -22.83 3.73
CA MET A 348 -25.52 -23.73 3.70
C MET A 348 -25.23 -24.94 4.58
N VAL A 349 -26.24 -25.76 4.83
CA VAL A 349 -26.11 -26.92 5.72
C VAL A 349 -26.77 -28.11 5.07
N ASP A 350 -26.02 -29.20 4.93
CA ASP A 350 -26.41 -30.47 4.33
C ASP A 350 -26.91 -30.32 2.86
N GLU A 351 -26.48 -29.31 2.11
CA GLU A 351 -26.96 -29.08 0.75
C GLU A 351 -26.48 -30.15 -0.24
N GLY A 352 -27.32 -30.43 -1.24
CA GLY A 352 -27.06 -31.52 -2.19
C GLY A 352 -27.13 -32.93 -1.60
N THR A 353 -27.39 -33.10 -0.30
CA THR A 353 -27.40 -34.39 0.41
C THR A 353 -28.82 -34.90 0.67
N SER A 354 -29.02 -36.22 0.59
CA SER A 354 -30.30 -36.87 0.90
C SER A 354 -30.34 -37.38 2.34
N CYS A 355 -31.15 -36.75 3.18
CA CYS A 355 -31.35 -37.08 4.60
C CYS A 355 -32.29 -38.29 4.86
N GLY A 356 -32.62 -39.07 3.83
CA GLY A 356 -33.56 -40.18 3.93
C GLY A 356 -35.05 -39.78 3.85
N GLU A 357 -35.93 -40.76 4.00
CA GLU A 357 -37.38 -40.63 3.79
C GLU A 357 -38.17 -41.06 5.04
N LEU A 358 -39.18 -40.26 5.41
CA LEU A 358 -40.16 -40.53 6.46
C LEU A 358 -41.33 -41.34 5.92
N ARG A 359 -41.64 -42.45 6.59
CA ARG A 359 -42.77 -43.31 6.24
C ARG A 359 -43.89 -43.24 7.27
N ARG A 360 -45.12 -43.29 6.75
CA ARG A 360 -46.34 -43.32 7.57
C ARG A 360 -46.52 -44.72 8.17
N ILE A 361 -46.79 -44.78 9.46
CA ILE A 361 -47.15 -45.99 10.18
C ILE A 361 -48.63 -46.29 9.96
N VAL A 362 -48.91 -47.48 9.46
CA VAL A 362 -50.27 -47.91 9.14
C VAL A 362 -50.65 -49.06 10.08
N GLU A 363 -51.27 -48.70 11.20
CA GLU A 363 -51.75 -49.67 12.20
C GLU A 363 -53.22 -49.40 12.57
N PRO A 364 -54.03 -50.43 12.88
CA PRO A 364 -55.45 -50.26 13.21
C PRO A 364 -55.73 -49.33 14.41
N ALA A 365 -54.84 -49.32 15.39
CA ALA A 365 -54.93 -48.45 16.57
C ALA A 365 -54.69 -46.97 16.25
N LEU A 366 -54.17 -46.64 15.05
CA LEU A 366 -53.83 -45.29 14.63
C LEU A 366 -54.78 -44.72 13.57
N ALA A 367 -55.37 -45.59 12.75
CA ALA A 367 -56.17 -45.21 11.60
C ALA A 367 -57.35 -44.28 11.94
N GLY A 368 -57.53 -43.22 11.14
CA GLY A 368 -58.67 -42.28 11.19
C GLY A 368 -58.75 -41.39 12.44
N ARG A 369 -57.77 -41.46 13.35
CA ARG A 369 -57.76 -40.66 14.59
C ARG A 369 -57.12 -39.29 14.39
N GLN A 370 -57.53 -38.33 15.20
CA GLN A 370 -57.04 -36.95 15.16
C GLN A 370 -56.03 -36.78 16.30
N TRP A 371 -54.76 -37.06 16.03
CA TRP A 371 -53.71 -37.05 17.06
C TRP A 371 -53.23 -35.62 17.32
N ARG A 372 -53.05 -35.28 18.60
CA ARG A 372 -52.65 -33.92 19.03
C ARG A 372 -51.27 -33.90 19.66
N THR A 373 -50.85 -35.00 20.28
CA THR A 373 -49.58 -35.05 21.00
C THR A 373 -48.97 -36.44 20.91
N VAL A 374 -47.65 -36.49 20.78
CA VAL A 374 -46.83 -37.68 20.94
C VAL A 374 -45.78 -37.41 22.01
N VAL A 375 -45.52 -38.39 22.86
CA VAL A 375 -44.42 -38.35 23.83
C VAL A 375 -43.68 -39.68 23.82
N VAL A 376 -42.36 -39.59 23.88
CA VAL A 376 -41.46 -40.74 23.88
C VAL A 376 -40.66 -40.79 25.18
N HIS A 377 -40.61 -41.96 25.79
CA HIS A 377 -39.76 -42.16 26.96
C HIS A 377 -38.28 -41.99 26.57
N PRO A 378 -37.40 -41.45 27.44
CA PRO A 378 -35.98 -41.26 27.09
C PRO A 378 -35.23 -42.53 26.65
N SER A 379 -35.70 -43.72 27.03
CA SER A 379 -35.14 -44.99 26.55
C SER A 379 -35.65 -45.44 25.17
N GLY A 380 -36.42 -44.61 24.47
CA GLY A 380 -37.06 -44.90 23.17
C GLY A 380 -38.48 -45.43 23.27
N TYR A 381 -38.82 -46.13 24.35
CA TYR A 381 -40.14 -46.72 24.57
C TYR A 381 -40.52 -46.69 26.06
N PRO A 382 -41.81 -46.56 26.42
CA PRO A 382 -42.96 -46.55 25.52
C PRO A 382 -43.12 -45.23 24.74
N VAL A 383 -43.82 -45.32 23.61
CA VAL A 383 -44.28 -44.17 22.80
C VAL A 383 -45.78 -44.04 23.00
N TRP A 384 -46.23 -42.89 23.47
CA TRP A 384 -47.65 -42.59 23.68
C TRP A 384 -48.13 -41.58 22.66
N VAL A 385 -49.34 -41.80 22.14
CA VAL A 385 -50.06 -40.85 21.29
C VAL A 385 -51.43 -40.58 21.87
N ALA A 386 -51.83 -39.31 21.95
CA ALA A 386 -53.13 -38.89 22.48
C ALA A 386 -53.78 -37.84 21.58
N GLY A 387 -55.11 -37.84 21.52
CA GLY A 387 -55.85 -37.01 20.59
C GLY A 387 -57.32 -36.78 20.92
N MET A 388 -58.06 -36.34 19.91
CA MET A 388 -59.47 -35.96 20.02
C MET A 388 -60.37 -37.16 20.30
N ASN A 389 -61.58 -36.91 20.82
CA ASN A 389 -62.61 -37.91 21.11
C ASN A 389 -62.13 -39.04 22.01
N GLY A 390 -61.21 -38.73 22.94
CA GLY A 390 -60.66 -39.71 23.86
C GLY A 390 -59.63 -40.66 23.27
N ALA A 391 -59.08 -40.35 22.09
CA ALA A 391 -58.12 -41.22 21.42
C ALA A 391 -56.82 -41.32 22.23
N LEU A 392 -56.36 -42.55 22.47
CA LEU A 392 -55.12 -42.83 23.21
C LEU A 392 -54.56 -44.19 22.77
N ALA A 393 -53.27 -44.25 22.47
CA ALA A 393 -52.59 -45.50 22.17
C ALA A 393 -51.14 -45.49 22.66
N VAL A 394 -50.59 -46.68 22.91
CA VAL A 394 -49.21 -46.86 23.36
C VAL A 394 -48.50 -47.95 22.57
N LYS A 395 -47.26 -47.68 22.15
CA LYS A 395 -46.34 -48.69 21.63
C LYS A 395 -45.30 -49.00 22.70
N LEU A 396 -45.18 -50.26 23.09
CA LEU A 396 -44.40 -50.66 24.27
C LEU A 396 -42.93 -50.96 23.96
N ASP A 397 -42.65 -51.39 22.74
CA ASP A 397 -41.32 -51.67 22.20
C ASP A 397 -41.34 -51.57 20.66
N ALA A 398 -40.16 -51.62 20.05
CA ALA A 398 -39.98 -51.44 18.60
C ALA A 398 -40.73 -52.45 17.74
N ASN A 399 -40.96 -53.67 18.24
CA ASN A 399 -41.56 -54.77 17.49
C ASN A 399 -43.06 -54.95 17.79
N SER A 400 -43.56 -54.32 18.86
CA SER A 400 -44.98 -54.35 19.25
C SER A 400 -45.84 -53.44 18.37
N LEU A 401 -47.09 -53.81 18.12
CA LEU A 401 -48.10 -52.87 17.58
C LEU A 401 -48.53 -51.88 18.68
N PHE A 402 -49.12 -50.76 18.27
CA PHE A 402 -49.82 -49.84 19.15
C PHE A 402 -51.01 -50.55 19.81
N VAL A 403 -51.03 -50.50 21.14
CA VAL A 403 -52.15 -50.94 21.98
C VAL A 403 -53.14 -49.78 22.11
N ASN A 404 -54.40 -50.03 21.77
CA ASN A 404 -55.48 -49.06 21.85
C ASN A 404 -55.97 -48.90 23.31
N HIS A 405 -55.98 -47.65 23.78
CA HIS A 405 -56.49 -47.20 25.09
C HIS A 405 -57.51 -46.06 24.96
N ASP A 406 -58.23 -45.97 23.84
CA ASP A 406 -59.27 -44.98 23.61
C ASP A 406 -60.30 -44.98 24.76
N SER A 407 -60.90 -43.83 25.08
CA SER A 407 -61.92 -43.74 26.13
C SER A 407 -63.04 -44.77 25.93
N GLY A 408 -63.46 -45.39 27.03
CA GLY A 408 -64.48 -46.45 27.04
C GLY A 408 -64.00 -47.83 26.58
N THR A 409 -62.71 -48.00 26.25
CA THR A 409 -62.08 -49.32 26.12
C THR A 409 -61.54 -49.81 27.47
N THR A 410 -61.24 -51.11 27.56
CA THR A 410 -60.59 -51.67 28.76
C THR A 410 -59.22 -51.03 28.97
N GLY A 411 -59.08 -50.29 30.06
CA GLY A 411 -57.84 -49.58 30.41
C GLY A 411 -57.78 -48.14 29.92
N GLY A 412 -58.69 -47.68 29.05
CA GLY A 412 -58.66 -46.33 28.49
C GLY A 412 -59.00 -45.20 29.47
N CYS A 413 -58.78 -43.94 29.04
CA CYS A 413 -59.02 -42.75 29.86
C CYS A 413 -60.14 -41.88 29.29
N PRO A 414 -61.30 -41.70 29.99
CA PRO A 414 -61.75 -42.45 31.16
C PRO A 414 -62.21 -43.87 30.80
N ALA A 415 -62.08 -44.79 31.75
CA ALA A 415 -62.39 -46.22 31.54
C ALA A 415 -63.90 -46.50 31.59
N THR A 416 -64.67 -45.66 32.29
CA THR A 416 -66.12 -45.80 32.49
C THR A 416 -66.82 -44.43 32.38
N GLY A 417 -68.11 -44.41 32.04
CA GLY A 417 -68.91 -43.18 32.03
C GLY A 417 -69.18 -42.55 30.67
N GLY A 418 -68.71 -43.14 29.56
CA GLY A 418 -69.03 -42.69 28.19
C GLY A 418 -68.42 -41.34 27.78
N GLU A 419 -67.76 -40.65 28.70
CA GLU A 419 -67.05 -39.40 28.44
C GLU A 419 -65.84 -39.64 27.54
N ARG A 420 -65.59 -38.70 26.62
CA ARG A 420 -64.51 -38.78 25.63
C ARG A 420 -63.77 -37.43 25.57
N PRO A 421 -62.92 -37.11 26.55
CA PRO A 421 -62.21 -35.84 26.58
C PRO A 421 -61.27 -35.71 25.37
N ASP A 422 -61.14 -34.48 24.84
CA ASP A 422 -60.15 -34.18 23.82
C ASP A 422 -58.78 -34.03 24.46
N TRP A 423 -57.90 -35.01 24.28
CA TRP A 423 -56.53 -34.95 24.78
C TRP A 423 -55.68 -34.08 23.85
N ARG A 424 -55.01 -33.08 24.42
CA ARG A 424 -54.26 -32.04 23.68
C ARG A 424 -52.78 -32.01 24.06
N ALA A 425 -52.46 -32.41 25.28
CA ALA A 425 -51.09 -32.45 25.78
C ALA A 425 -50.84 -33.73 26.55
N ALA A 426 -49.60 -34.20 26.52
CA ALA A 426 -49.15 -35.37 27.25
C ALA A 426 -47.74 -35.12 27.79
N TRP A 427 -47.41 -35.78 28.90
CA TRP A 427 -46.07 -35.83 29.45
C TRP A 427 -45.77 -37.25 29.91
N VAL A 428 -44.62 -37.80 29.51
CA VAL A 428 -44.18 -39.14 29.93
C VAL A 428 -43.18 -39.02 31.06
N ASN A 429 -43.40 -39.80 32.11
CA ASN A 429 -42.52 -39.85 33.26
C ASN A 429 -41.24 -40.61 32.92
N PRO A 430 -40.05 -39.98 33.03
CA PRO A 430 -38.78 -40.58 32.62
C PRO A 430 -38.30 -41.71 33.55
N THR A 431 -38.93 -41.91 34.70
CA THR A 431 -38.54 -42.94 35.68
C THR A 431 -39.33 -44.23 35.50
N ASN A 432 -40.60 -44.15 35.08
CA ASN A 432 -41.49 -45.33 34.99
C ASN A 432 -42.22 -45.47 33.64
N GLY A 433 -42.13 -44.49 32.74
CA GLY A 433 -42.79 -44.49 31.44
C GLY A 433 -44.32 -44.39 31.49
N TYR A 434 -44.90 -43.96 32.61
CA TYR A 434 -46.33 -43.63 32.70
C TYR A 434 -46.59 -42.27 32.05
N VAL A 435 -47.78 -42.09 31.51
CA VAL A 435 -48.15 -40.84 30.84
C VAL A 435 -49.18 -40.09 31.67
N THR A 436 -48.99 -38.78 31.79
CA THR A 436 -50.02 -37.84 32.24
C THR A 436 -50.58 -37.17 30.99
N ILE A 437 -51.88 -37.29 30.76
CA ILE A 437 -52.59 -36.68 29.63
C ILE A 437 -53.49 -35.56 30.13
N ALA A 438 -53.62 -34.50 29.34
CA ALA A 438 -54.40 -33.31 29.66
C ALA A 438 -55.09 -32.73 28.43
N GLY A 439 -56.23 -32.07 28.63
CA GLY A 439 -56.94 -31.44 27.53
C GLY A 439 -58.27 -30.78 27.89
N GLY A 440 -59.32 -31.17 27.18
CA GLY A 440 -60.65 -30.54 27.19
C GLY A 440 -61.21 -30.31 28.58
N ASP A 441 -61.85 -29.14 28.77
CA ASP A 441 -62.47 -28.70 30.03
C ASP A 441 -61.55 -28.70 31.26
N GLY A 442 -60.24 -28.63 31.08
CA GLY A 442 -59.30 -28.67 32.21
C GLY A 442 -59.04 -30.07 32.75
N ARG A 443 -59.46 -31.12 32.03
CA ARG A 443 -59.36 -32.51 32.49
C ARG A 443 -57.94 -33.07 32.31
N PHE A 444 -57.51 -33.89 33.25
CA PHE A 444 -56.24 -34.61 33.19
C PHE A 444 -56.32 -35.96 33.93
N ALA A 445 -55.48 -36.91 33.52
CA ALA A 445 -55.39 -38.23 34.13
C ALA A 445 -53.99 -38.84 33.92
N ASP A 446 -53.61 -39.75 34.81
CA ASP A 446 -52.40 -40.56 34.67
C ASP A 446 -52.75 -41.96 34.13
N HIS A 447 -51.89 -42.54 33.30
CA HIS A 447 -52.05 -43.89 32.78
C HIS A 447 -50.76 -44.70 32.92
N ASN A 448 -50.89 -45.88 33.55
CA ASN A 448 -49.76 -46.76 33.88
C ASN A 448 -49.54 -47.89 32.87
N ARG A 449 -49.79 -47.65 31.57
CA ARG A 449 -49.80 -48.64 30.46
C ARG A 449 -50.94 -49.67 30.45
N GLY A 450 -51.57 -49.97 31.59
CA GLY A 450 -52.69 -50.93 31.65
C GLY A 450 -54.01 -50.34 32.12
N THR A 451 -53.95 -49.38 33.05
CA THR A 451 -55.12 -48.78 33.67
C THR A 451 -54.99 -47.26 33.71
N CYS A 452 -56.09 -46.58 33.45
CA CYS A 452 -56.24 -45.16 33.72
C CYS A 452 -56.48 -44.90 35.21
N GLY A 453 -55.80 -43.89 35.75
CA GLY A 453 -56.07 -43.30 37.06
C GLY A 453 -57.39 -42.52 37.10
N PRO A 454 -57.72 -41.90 38.25
CA PRO A 454 -58.91 -41.08 38.35
C PRO A 454 -58.84 -39.88 37.39
N LEU A 455 -59.97 -39.56 36.77
CA LEU A 455 -60.11 -38.35 35.97
C LEU A 455 -60.23 -37.14 36.91
N LEU A 456 -59.27 -36.23 36.81
CA LEU A 456 -59.22 -34.99 37.59
C LEU A 456 -59.51 -33.80 36.68
N GLN A 457 -59.92 -32.68 37.27
CA GLN A 457 -60.28 -31.48 36.52
C GLN A 457 -59.82 -30.20 37.23
N VAL A 458 -59.15 -29.31 36.49
CA VAL A 458 -58.85 -27.94 36.91
C VAL A 458 -60.00 -27.03 36.52
N ASN A 459 -60.47 -26.18 37.44
CA ASN A 459 -61.46 -25.16 37.09
C ASN A 459 -60.80 -24.01 36.30
N LEU A 460 -61.06 -23.96 34.99
CA LEU A 460 -60.52 -22.93 34.09
C LEU A 460 -61.33 -21.62 34.08
N ASN A 461 -62.50 -21.57 34.71
CA ASN A 461 -63.39 -20.40 34.82
C ASN A 461 -63.78 -19.73 33.47
N SER A 462 -63.61 -20.40 32.34
CA SER A 462 -63.94 -19.88 31.00
C SER A 462 -64.44 -21.01 30.09
N PRO A 463 -65.66 -20.90 29.53
CA PRO A 463 -66.16 -21.88 28.56
C PRO A 463 -65.25 -21.96 27.33
N GLY A 464 -64.90 -23.18 26.91
CA GLY A 464 -64.04 -23.42 25.75
C GLY A 464 -62.55 -23.29 26.01
N ASP A 465 -62.11 -22.94 27.23
CA ASP A 465 -60.70 -23.07 27.61
C ASP A 465 -60.35 -24.55 27.83
N TYR A 466 -59.14 -24.95 27.45
CA TYR A 466 -58.63 -26.31 27.64
C TYR A 466 -57.13 -26.29 27.93
N LEU A 467 -56.60 -27.37 28.51
CA LEU A 467 -55.16 -27.50 28.74
C LEU A 467 -54.45 -27.78 27.40
N SER A 468 -53.50 -26.94 27.02
CA SER A 468 -52.75 -27.02 25.76
C SER A 468 -51.33 -27.55 25.93
N GLY A 469 -50.80 -27.54 27.15
CA GLY A 469 -49.45 -28.02 27.45
C GLY A 469 -49.38 -28.58 28.88
N ILE A 470 -48.56 -29.60 29.07
CA ILE A 470 -48.31 -30.21 30.38
C ILE A 470 -46.87 -30.69 30.46
N VAL A 471 -46.24 -30.48 31.62
CA VAL A 471 -44.88 -30.96 31.88
C VAL A 471 -44.68 -31.17 33.37
N SER A 472 -43.86 -32.14 33.76
CA SER A 472 -43.40 -32.24 35.14
C SER A 472 -41.92 -31.87 35.27
N VAL A 473 -41.55 -31.26 36.40
CA VAL A 473 -40.20 -30.78 36.69
C VAL A 473 -39.80 -31.05 38.14
N GLY A 474 -38.52 -31.33 38.37
CA GLY A 474 -37.94 -31.43 39.70
C GLY A 474 -37.95 -32.80 40.37
N SER A 475 -37.35 -32.86 41.55
CA SER A 475 -37.37 -34.01 42.46
C SER A 475 -37.69 -33.50 43.88
N PRO A 476 -38.86 -33.83 44.48
CA PRO A 476 -39.97 -34.57 43.88
C PRO A 476 -40.57 -33.83 42.66
N LEU A 477 -41.17 -34.60 41.74
CA LEU A 477 -41.80 -34.08 40.53
C LEU A 477 -43.00 -33.20 40.87
N GLN A 478 -43.06 -32.02 40.25
CA GLN A 478 -44.20 -31.11 40.26
C GLN A 478 -44.74 -30.96 38.84
N THR A 479 -46.03 -31.19 38.66
CA THR A 479 -46.69 -31.14 37.35
C THR A 479 -47.28 -29.76 37.11
N PHE A 480 -46.92 -29.16 35.99
CA PHE A 480 -47.41 -27.88 35.51
C PHE A 480 -48.22 -28.06 34.23
N ALA A 481 -49.29 -27.28 34.08
CA ALA A 481 -50.09 -27.25 32.86
C ALA A 481 -50.42 -25.81 32.46
N VAL A 482 -50.55 -25.57 31.16
CA VAL A 482 -51.01 -24.31 30.59
C VAL A 482 -52.35 -24.47 29.90
N SER A 483 -53.22 -23.46 30.01
CA SER A 483 -54.48 -23.41 29.27
C SER A 483 -54.36 -22.56 27.99
N THR A 484 -55.33 -22.68 27.09
CA THR A 484 -55.34 -21.92 25.82
C THR A 484 -55.49 -20.42 25.98
N LEU A 485 -56.13 -20.00 27.07
CA LEU A 485 -56.18 -18.60 27.49
C LEU A 485 -54.92 -18.16 28.23
N GLY A 486 -53.96 -19.08 28.41
CA GLY A 486 -52.60 -18.82 28.78
C GLY A 486 -52.32 -18.76 30.27
N HIS A 487 -53.15 -19.46 31.05
CA HIS A 487 -52.98 -19.59 32.49
C HIS A 487 -52.03 -20.74 32.83
N LEU A 488 -51.08 -20.51 33.75
CA LEU A 488 -50.19 -21.54 34.28
C LEU A 488 -50.76 -22.11 35.58
N PHE A 489 -50.86 -23.42 35.66
CA PHE A 489 -51.36 -24.18 36.81
C PHE A 489 -50.31 -25.15 37.32
N GLU A 490 -50.23 -25.31 38.63
CA GLU A 490 -49.49 -26.36 39.31
C GLU A 490 -50.49 -27.39 39.89
N LEU A 491 -50.44 -28.62 39.36
CA LEU A 491 -51.46 -29.65 39.61
C LEU A 491 -51.25 -30.44 40.91
N ALA A 492 -50.11 -30.26 41.59
CA ALA A 492 -49.78 -30.97 42.82
C ALA A 492 -50.58 -30.51 44.07
N HIS A 493 -51.44 -29.51 43.92
CA HIS A 493 -52.25 -28.93 44.99
C HIS A 493 -53.72 -29.34 44.85
N ASP A 494 -54.42 -29.45 45.98
CA ASP A 494 -55.88 -29.61 46.02
C ASP A 494 -56.51 -28.40 46.75
N PRO A 495 -57.12 -27.43 46.02
CA PRO A 495 -57.25 -27.37 44.56
C PRO A 495 -55.94 -26.95 43.86
N PRO A 496 -55.80 -27.21 42.54
CA PRO A 496 -54.64 -26.80 41.76
C PRO A 496 -54.31 -25.31 41.90
N LEU A 497 -53.03 -24.98 42.05
CA LEU A 497 -52.56 -23.61 42.25
C LEU A 497 -52.42 -22.88 40.90
N ARG A 498 -53.09 -21.74 40.74
CA ARG A 498 -52.95 -20.88 39.56
C ARG A 498 -51.86 -19.82 39.80
N HIS A 499 -50.85 -19.82 38.94
CA HIS A 499 -49.79 -18.81 38.95
C HIS A 499 -50.23 -17.50 38.26
N GLN A 500 -49.70 -16.37 38.69
CA GLN A 500 -49.90 -15.09 37.99
C GLN A 500 -48.96 -15.04 36.79
N SER A 501 -49.50 -15.14 35.57
CA SER A 501 -48.74 -15.02 34.34
C SER A 501 -48.74 -13.58 33.81
N GLU A 502 -47.56 -13.10 33.38
CA GLU A 502 -47.39 -11.80 32.71
C GLU A 502 -47.91 -11.78 31.26
N GLY A 503 -48.54 -12.88 30.81
CA GLY A 503 -48.95 -13.09 29.44
C GLY A 503 -49.82 -14.34 29.28
N ARG A 504 -50.06 -14.76 28.03
CA ARG A 504 -50.67 -16.04 27.71
C ARG A 504 -49.60 -17.03 27.27
N TYR A 505 -49.58 -18.24 27.85
CA TYR A 505 -48.63 -19.29 27.46
C TYR A 505 -49.32 -20.45 26.76
N TRP A 506 -48.66 -21.04 25.77
CA TRP A 506 -49.15 -22.20 25.03
C TRP A 506 -48.20 -23.41 25.10
N GLY A 507 -46.89 -23.15 25.13
CA GLY A 507 -45.86 -24.18 25.21
C GLY A 507 -45.18 -24.22 26.56
N LEU A 508 -44.84 -25.43 27.01
CA LEU A 508 -44.07 -25.70 28.22
C LEU A 508 -42.94 -26.68 27.92
N HIS A 509 -41.80 -26.48 28.56
CA HIS A 509 -40.71 -27.47 28.59
C HIS A 509 -39.96 -27.39 29.91
N SER A 510 -39.56 -28.54 30.45
CA SER A 510 -38.76 -28.60 31.67
C SER A 510 -37.33 -29.03 31.34
N LEU A 511 -36.39 -28.49 32.11
CA LEU A 511 -34.97 -28.77 31.92
C LEU A 511 -34.31 -29.07 33.26
N GLY A 512 -33.80 -30.30 33.38
CA GLY A 512 -33.25 -30.80 34.63
C GLY A 512 -34.25 -30.69 35.80
N PRO A 513 -33.75 -30.64 37.05
CA PRO A 513 -34.61 -30.58 38.22
C PRO A 513 -35.08 -29.15 38.60
N GLY A 514 -34.65 -28.11 37.88
CA GLY A 514 -34.70 -26.74 38.40
C GLY A 514 -35.27 -25.67 37.49
N ALA A 515 -35.50 -25.95 36.21
CA ALA A 515 -35.94 -24.94 35.24
C ALA A 515 -37.22 -25.38 34.49
N LEU A 516 -38.16 -24.45 34.37
CA LEU A 516 -39.39 -24.57 33.60
C LEU A 516 -39.47 -23.37 32.64
N TYR A 517 -39.56 -23.64 31.34
CA TYR A 517 -39.77 -22.63 30.32
C TYR A 517 -41.24 -22.60 29.92
N ALA A 518 -41.80 -21.40 29.86
CA ALA A 518 -43.15 -21.15 29.36
C ALA A 518 -43.10 -20.12 28.24
N VAL A 519 -43.73 -20.44 27.11
CA VAL A 519 -43.69 -19.60 25.91
C VAL A 519 -45.08 -19.23 25.44
N GLY A 520 -45.21 -18.04 24.87
CA GLY A 520 -46.49 -17.56 24.37
C GLY A 520 -46.45 -16.12 23.91
N THR A 521 -47.34 -15.29 24.46
CA THR A 521 -47.43 -13.86 24.19
C THR A 521 -47.60 -13.03 25.46
N VAL A 522 -47.14 -11.77 25.43
CA VAL A 522 -47.41 -10.79 26.51
C VAL A 522 -48.83 -10.23 26.44
N ASN A 523 -49.43 -10.16 25.25
CA ASN A 523 -50.70 -9.49 25.04
C ASN A 523 -51.87 -10.47 25.24
N ARG A 524 -52.92 -10.01 25.94
CA ARG A 524 -54.13 -10.82 26.16
C ARG A 524 -55.21 -10.58 25.08
N SER A 525 -55.05 -9.55 24.26
CA SER A 525 -55.98 -9.20 23.16
C SER A 525 -55.28 -8.24 22.20
N GLY A 526 -55.68 -8.24 20.92
CA GLY A 526 -55.05 -7.42 19.88
C GLY A 526 -53.82 -8.09 19.27
N ALA A 527 -52.92 -7.28 18.68
CA ALA A 527 -51.68 -7.78 18.09
C ALA A 527 -50.85 -8.53 19.14
N LEU A 528 -50.38 -9.73 18.78
CA LEU A 528 -49.63 -10.62 19.63
C LEU A 528 -48.15 -10.25 19.58
N SER A 529 -47.52 -10.23 20.76
CA SER A 529 -46.08 -10.04 20.89
C SER A 529 -45.49 -11.23 21.66
N PRO A 530 -44.45 -11.89 21.14
CA PRO A 530 -43.99 -13.17 21.65
C PRO A 530 -43.30 -13.04 23.02
N VAL A 531 -43.35 -14.09 23.82
CA VAL A 531 -42.67 -14.14 25.13
C VAL A 531 -42.08 -15.51 25.40
N VAL A 532 -40.91 -15.50 26.06
CA VAL A 532 -40.30 -16.67 26.70
C VAL A 532 -40.01 -16.29 28.15
N ASN A 533 -40.50 -17.10 29.08
CA ASN A 533 -40.32 -16.92 30.51
C ASN A 533 -39.66 -18.16 31.11
N GLN A 534 -38.61 -17.95 31.89
CA GLN A 534 -37.92 -18.99 32.63
C GLN A 534 -38.33 -18.91 34.11
N TYR A 535 -38.90 -20.00 34.61
CA TYR A 535 -39.21 -20.18 36.02
C TYR A 535 -38.16 -21.09 36.65
N THR A 536 -37.70 -20.74 37.84
CA THR A 536 -36.68 -21.51 38.57
C THR A 536 -37.15 -21.89 39.97
N ARG A 537 -36.69 -23.05 40.45
CA ARG A 537 -36.82 -23.42 41.87
C ARG A 537 -35.98 -22.50 42.76
N PRO A 538 -36.42 -22.19 43.99
CA PRO A 538 -37.55 -22.79 44.71
C PRO A 538 -38.88 -22.01 44.65
N SER A 539 -38.93 -20.82 44.03
CA SER A 539 -40.08 -19.92 44.22
C SER A 539 -41.19 -20.08 43.18
N TRP A 540 -40.90 -20.50 41.94
CA TRP A 540 -41.85 -20.60 40.80
C TRP A 540 -42.74 -19.36 40.52
N ASN A 541 -42.64 -18.30 41.31
CA ASN A 541 -43.57 -17.16 41.28
C ASN A 541 -42.98 -15.92 40.59
N SER A 542 -41.68 -15.94 40.30
CA SER A 542 -40.94 -14.80 39.74
C SER A 542 -40.17 -15.26 38.49
N PRO A 543 -40.84 -15.33 37.32
CA PRO A 543 -40.16 -15.72 36.09
C PRO A 543 -39.16 -14.66 35.64
N THR A 544 -38.06 -15.10 35.03
CA THR A 544 -37.16 -14.25 34.28
C THR A 544 -37.61 -14.19 32.82
N ARG A 545 -38.04 -13.01 32.38
CA ARG A 545 -38.39 -12.75 30.98
C ARG A 545 -37.14 -12.65 30.13
N GLN A 546 -37.15 -13.35 28.99
CA GLN A 546 -36.06 -13.32 28.03
C GLN A 546 -36.23 -12.15 27.03
N SER A 547 -35.11 -11.64 26.55
CA SER A 547 -35.00 -10.62 25.51
C SER A 547 -34.97 -11.31 24.14
N LEU A 548 -35.99 -11.06 23.32
CA LEU A 548 -36.18 -11.76 22.04
C LEU A 548 -35.86 -10.83 20.87
N GLN A 549 -35.01 -11.28 19.96
CA GLN A 549 -34.82 -10.61 18.67
C GLN A 549 -35.98 -10.91 17.73
N VAL A 550 -36.97 -10.01 17.74
CA VAL A 550 -38.20 -10.13 16.95
C VAL A 550 -38.23 -9.07 15.86
N PRO A 551 -38.65 -9.39 14.64
CA PRO A 551 -38.72 -8.42 13.55
C PRO A 551 -39.74 -7.31 13.80
N SER A 552 -39.49 -6.13 13.24
CA SER A 552 -40.43 -5.01 13.33
C SER A 552 -41.77 -5.37 12.70
N GLY A 553 -42.87 -5.13 13.42
CA GLY A 553 -44.22 -5.39 12.93
C GLY A 553 -44.69 -6.85 13.03
N TYR A 554 -43.90 -7.75 13.63
CA TYR A 554 -44.34 -9.13 13.89
C TYR A 554 -45.58 -9.17 14.78
N ASP A 555 -46.60 -9.91 14.33
CA ASP A 555 -47.86 -10.15 15.03
C ASP A 555 -48.05 -11.66 15.20
N GLY A 556 -47.54 -12.20 16.30
CA GLY A 556 -47.56 -13.64 16.54
C GLY A 556 -47.12 -14.05 17.95
N GLY A 557 -47.47 -15.27 18.32
CA GLY A 557 -47.11 -15.90 19.58
C GLY A 557 -46.08 -17.01 19.45
N MET A 558 -45.35 -17.32 20.54
CA MET A 558 -44.54 -18.53 20.61
C MET A 558 -45.42 -19.74 20.99
N ARG A 559 -45.32 -20.85 20.26
CA ARG A 559 -46.18 -22.03 20.45
C ARG A 559 -45.52 -23.15 21.22
N ALA A 560 -44.24 -23.41 20.96
CA ALA A 560 -43.52 -24.52 21.57
C ALA A 560 -42.08 -24.14 21.93
N VAL A 561 -41.55 -24.87 22.89
CA VAL A 561 -40.18 -24.75 23.40
C VAL A 561 -39.59 -26.16 23.50
N GLY A 562 -38.33 -26.30 23.09
CA GLY A 562 -37.60 -27.57 23.13
C GLY A 562 -36.16 -27.34 23.55
N ALA A 563 -35.67 -28.18 24.46
CA ALA A 563 -34.31 -28.13 24.98
C ALA A 563 -33.85 -29.51 25.46
N VAL A 564 -32.54 -29.77 25.41
CA VAL A 564 -31.94 -30.96 26.04
C VAL A 564 -30.98 -30.58 27.16
N ASP A 565 -30.28 -29.47 26.99
CA ASP A 565 -29.39 -28.90 28.00
C ASP A 565 -29.55 -27.37 28.07
N PRO A 566 -28.99 -26.70 29.09
CA PRO A 566 -29.15 -25.25 29.25
C PRO A 566 -28.34 -24.43 28.24
N GLY A 567 -27.42 -25.03 27.50
CA GLY A 567 -26.62 -24.35 26.48
C GLY A 567 -27.41 -24.06 25.21
N LEU A 568 -28.40 -24.90 24.87
CA LEU A 568 -29.14 -24.80 23.62
C LEU A 568 -30.65 -25.01 23.79
N ILE A 569 -31.41 -23.95 23.53
CA ILE A 569 -32.88 -23.95 23.61
C ILE A 569 -33.44 -23.33 22.33
N PHE A 570 -34.45 -23.98 21.76
CA PHE A 570 -35.21 -23.46 20.63
C PHE A 570 -36.65 -23.18 21.03
N VAL A 571 -37.19 -22.09 20.50
CA VAL A 571 -38.60 -21.74 20.59
C VAL A 571 -39.13 -21.41 19.20
N VAL A 572 -40.37 -21.81 18.95
CA VAL A 572 -41.01 -21.70 17.64
C VAL A 572 -42.40 -21.14 17.80
N GLY A 573 -42.87 -20.39 16.80
CA GLY A 573 -44.14 -19.67 16.87
C GLY A 573 -44.85 -19.48 15.54
N ASP A 574 -45.86 -18.62 15.59
CA ASP A 574 -46.67 -18.21 14.44
C ASP A 574 -45.80 -17.53 13.36
N GLY A 575 -46.24 -17.59 12.11
CA GLY A 575 -45.57 -16.89 10.99
C GLY A 575 -44.10 -17.28 10.81
N GLY A 576 -43.74 -18.53 11.10
CA GLY A 576 -42.41 -19.08 10.86
C GLY A 576 -41.32 -18.62 11.82
N LEU A 577 -41.64 -17.94 12.93
CA LEU A 577 -40.62 -17.41 13.83
C LEU A 577 -39.94 -18.53 14.62
N VAL A 578 -38.61 -18.64 14.46
CA VAL A 578 -37.73 -19.55 15.20
C VAL A 578 -36.65 -18.73 15.90
N LEU A 579 -36.56 -18.90 17.23
CA LEU A 579 -35.52 -18.27 18.04
C LEU A 579 -34.67 -19.33 18.75
N ARG A 580 -33.39 -19.02 18.90
CA ARG A 580 -32.40 -19.81 19.63
C ARG A 580 -31.88 -19.00 20.82
N GLY A 581 -31.74 -19.65 21.96
CA GLY A 581 -31.17 -19.05 23.16
C GLY A 581 -30.50 -20.08 24.06
N SER A 582 -30.12 -19.64 25.26
CA SER A 582 -29.57 -20.50 26.30
C SER A 582 -30.17 -20.13 27.65
N GLY A 583 -30.13 -21.05 28.61
CA GLY A 583 -30.55 -20.80 29.99
C GLY A 583 -29.56 -19.95 30.79
N GLN A 584 -28.41 -19.58 30.21
CA GLN A 584 -27.39 -18.73 30.83
C GLN A 584 -27.42 -17.28 30.31
N SER A 585 -28.10 -17.02 29.19
CA SER A 585 -28.22 -15.71 28.56
C SER A 585 -29.68 -15.32 28.46
N ILE A 586 -29.98 -14.04 28.70
CA ILE A 586 -31.32 -13.51 28.44
C ILE A 586 -31.54 -13.11 26.98
N ASP A 587 -30.47 -13.00 26.18
CA ASP A 587 -30.55 -12.55 24.79
C ASP A 587 -30.70 -13.75 23.85
N TRP A 588 -31.82 -13.76 23.11
CA TRP A 588 -32.21 -14.82 22.20
C TRP A 588 -32.20 -14.32 20.76
N ALA A 589 -31.52 -15.06 19.88
CA ALA A 589 -31.30 -14.70 18.50
C ALA A 589 -32.33 -15.33 17.56
N ARG A 590 -32.67 -14.63 16.48
CA ARG A 590 -33.53 -15.16 15.41
C ARG A 590 -32.73 -16.10 14.51
N VAL A 591 -33.31 -17.24 14.14
CA VAL A 591 -32.69 -18.22 13.23
C VAL A 591 -33.36 -18.23 11.86
N SER A 592 -34.68 -18.09 11.76
CA SER A 592 -35.42 -18.14 10.49
C SER A 592 -35.49 -16.78 9.77
N SER A 593 -35.66 -16.76 8.45
CA SER A 593 -36.17 -15.63 7.67
C SER A 593 -37.72 -15.64 7.68
N LEU A 594 -38.36 -14.46 7.84
CA LEU A 594 -39.85 -14.37 7.87
C LEU A 594 -40.48 -14.49 6.48
N ASP A 595 -39.68 -14.42 5.42
CA ASP A 595 -40.15 -14.31 4.04
C ASP A 595 -40.35 -15.67 3.36
N GLU A 596 -39.95 -16.78 3.98
CA GLU A 596 -39.85 -18.07 3.29
C GLU A 596 -41.13 -18.90 3.33
N ASP A 597 -41.94 -18.88 4.40
CA ASP A 597 -43.18 -19.66 4.43
C ASP A 597 -44.19 -19.12 5.47
N GLU A 598 -45.47 -18.96 5.09
CA GLU A 598 -46.61 -18.65 5.99
C GLU A 598 -46.98 -19.89 6.84
N ILE A 599 -45.98 -20.49 7.51
CA ILE A 599 -46.11 -21.71 8.31
C ILE A 599 -46.19 -21.35 9.80
N ASP A 600 -47.23 -21.82 10.46
CA ASP A 600 -47.33 -21.75 11.92
C ASP A 600 -46.65 -22.98 12.54
N TYR A 601 -45.53 -22.76 13.24
CA TYR A 601 -44.83 -23.83 13.94
C TYR A 601 -45.51 -24.16 15.26
N VAL A 602 -45.73 -25.45 15.50
CA VAL A 602 -46.56 -25.93 16.63
C VAL A 602 -45.83 -26.82 17.62
N SER A 603 -44.72 -27.45 17.21
CA SER A 603 -43.92 -28.31 18.09
C SER A 603 -42.46 -28.34 17.64
N VAL A 604 -41.56 -28.37 18.62
CA VAL A 604 -40.11 -28.37 18.41
C VAL A 604 -39.46 -29.35 19.38
N VAL A 605 -38.43 -30.03 18.89
CA VAL A 605 -37.57 -30.90 19.69
C VAL A 605 -36.11 -30.71 19.31
N VAL A 606 -35.23 -30.83 20.30
CA VAL A 606 -33.78 -30.71 20.14
C VAL A 606 -33.19 -32.08 20.42
N PRO A 607 -32.36 -32.67 19.54
CA PRO A 607 -31.66 -33.91 19.84
C PRO A 607 -30.52 -33.68 20.83
N GLN A 608 -30.25 -34.68 21.69
CA GLN A 608 -29.10 -34.61 22.59
C GLN A 608 -27.78 -34.57 21.80
N GLY A 609 -26.90 -33.62 22.16
CA GLY A 609 -25.59 -33.48 21.52
C GLY A 609 -25.63 -32.91 20.10
N SER A 610 -26.76 -32.33 19.67
CA SER A 610 -26.90 -31.67 18.37
C SER A 610 -27.01 -30.16 18.53
N GLU A 611 -26.48 -29.39 17.57
CA GLU A 611 -26.72 -27.94 17.44
C GLU A 611 -28.01 -27.59 16.69
N SER A 612 -28.82 -28.59 16.37
CA SER A 612 -30.02 -28.44 15.53
C SER A 612 -31.33 -28.72 16.28
N ALA A 613 -32.44 -28.23 15.75
CA ALA A 613 -33.79 -28.51 16.22
C ALA A 613 -34.67 -28.99 15.06
N TYR A 614 -35.54 -29.96 15.35
CA TYR A 614 -36.57 -30.41 14.43
C TYR A 614 -37.89 -29.80 14.82
N VAL A 615 -38.56 -29.20 13.85
CA VAL A 615 -39.75 -28.38 14.03
C VAL A 615 -40.84 -28.89 13.11
N VAL A 616 -42.05 -29.07 13.65
CA VAL A 616 -43.24 -29.32 12.86
C VAL A 616 -44.14 -28.09 12.86
N GLY A 617 -44.68 -27.78 11.70
CA GLY A 617 -45.58 -26.65 11.47
C GLY A 617 -46.58 -26.94 10.38
N ASN A 618 -47.51 -26.01 10.19
CA ASN A 618 -48.62 -26.16 9.25
C ASN A 618 -48.84 -24.89 8.45
N ASP A 619 -49.20 -25.05 7.17
CA ASP A 619 -49.88 -24.02 6.41
C ASP A 619 -51.41 -24.28 6.41
N ALA A 620 -52.17 -23.61 5.54
CA ALA A 620 -53.61 -23.81 5.43
C ALA A 620 -54.08 -25.25 5.10
N ALA A 621 -53.23 -26.12 4.55
CA ALA A 621 -53.60 -27.43 4.01
C ALA A 621 -52.63 -28.59 4.33
N ARG A 622 -51.37 -28.31 4.69
CA ARG A 622 -50.30 -29.30 4.80
C ARG A 622 -49.48 -29.11 6.07
N GLY A 623 -48.89 -30.22 6.52
CA GLY A 623 -47.89 -30.22 7.58
C GLY A 623 -46.47 -30.28 7.01
N TYR A 624 -45.54 -29.70 7.76
CA TYR A 624 -44.13 -29.61 7.41
C TYR A 624 -43.27 -30.14 8.55
N LEU A 625 -42.13 -30.71 8.18
CA LEU A 625 -41.00 -30.96 9.07
C LEU A 625 -39.84 -30.12 8.53
N HIS A 626 -39.32 -29.24 9.37
CA HIS A 626 -38.12 -28.46 9.10
C HIS A 626 -37.07 -28.76 10.16
N ARG A 627 -35.81 -28.62 9.77
CA ARG A 627 -34.67 -28.64 10.69
C ARG A 627 -34.00 -27.27 10.67
N PHE A 628 -33.66 -26.77 11.86
CA PHE A 628 -32.99 -25.49 12.04
C PHE A 628 -31.69 -25.67 12.82
N THR A 629 -30.61 -25.05 12.36
CA THR A 629 -29.30 -24.99 13.03
C THR A 629 -29.01 -23.54 13.44
N ARG A 630 -27.80 -23.25 13.93
CA ARG A 630 -27.38 -21.86 14.14
C ARG A 630 -27.25 -21.05 12.84
N HIS A 631 -27.11 -21.72 11.70
CA HIS A 631 -26.90 -21.12 10.38
C HIS A 631 -28.20 -20.88 9.60
N GLY A 632 -29.32 -21.45 10.05
CA GLY A 632 -30.62 -21.30 9.40
C GLY A 632 -31.31 -22.64 9.19
N ARG A 633 -32.07 -22.76 8.11
CA ARG A 633 -32.76 -24.00 7.72
C ARG A 633 -31.75 -24.99 7.15
N ALA A 634 -31.76 -26.22 7.63
CA ALA A 634 -30.92 -27.32 7.17
C ALA A 634 -31.76 -28.44 6.52
N ALA A 635 -31.12 -29.34 5.78
CA ALA A 635 -31.81 -30.50 5.24
C ALA A 635 -32.37 -31.40 6.36
N ASN A 636 -33.48 -32.07 6.06
CA ASN A 636 -34.14 -32.99 6.98
C ASN A 636 -34.74 -34.18 6.23
N PRO A 637 -35.05 -35.29 6.93
CA PRO A 637 -35.76 -36.40 6.33
C PRO A 637 -37.04 -35.90 5.65
N THR A 638 -37.25 -36.32 4.41
CA THR A 638 -38.38 -35.86 3.60
C THR A 638 -39.56 -36.80 3.74
N PHE A 639 -40.78 -36.28 3.76
CA PHE A 639 -41.95 -37.14 3.62
C PHE A 639 -41.95 -37.79 2.23
N ALA A 640 -42.40 -39.04 2.16
CA ALA A 640 -42.64 -39.69 0.87
C ALA A 640 -43.46 -38.79 -0.06
N SER A 641 -43.23 -38.88 -1.38
CA SER A 641 -43.69 -37.97 -2.46
C SER A 641 -45.19 -37.54 -2.48
N SER A 642 -46.02 -38.09 -1.61
CA SER A 642 -47.41 -37.69 -1.32
C SER A 642 -47.55 -36.93 0.02
N GLY A 643 -46.48 -36.28 0.51
CA GLY A 643 -46.28 -35.73 1.86
C GLY A 643 -47.50 -35.06 2.52
N PRO A 644 -47.53 -34.98 3.86
CA PRO A 644 -48.77 -34.96 4.63
C PRO A 644 -49.74 -33.88 4.16
N ILE A 645 -50.81 -34.34 3.50
CA ILE A 645 -52.01 -33.56 3.16
C ILE A 645 -52.92 -33.37 4.37
N ALA A 646 -52.33 -33.23 5.55
CA ALA A 646 -52.98 -33.09 6.85
C ALA A 646 -52.06 -32.32 7.80
N HIS A 647 -52.66 -31.62 8.76
CA HIS A 647 -51.90 -30.91 9.78
C HIS A 647 -51.18 -31.87 10.73
N LEU A 648 -49.95 -31.53 11.07
CA LEU A 648 -49.11 -32.17 12.07
C LEU A 648 -49.15 -31.36 13.37
N HIS A 649 -49.22 -32.02 14.51
CA HIS A 649 -49.46 -31.35 15.79
C HIS A 649 -48.31 -31.50 16.78
N SER A 650 -47.53 -32.57 16.69
CA SER A 650 -46.50 -32.86 17.68
C SER A 650 -45.39 -33.73 17.12
N ILE A 651 -44.17 -33.44 17.55
CA ILE A 651 -42.97 -34.24 17.34
C ILE A 651 -42.37 -34.61 18.69
N ALA A 652 -41.84 -35.83 18.81
CA ALA A 652 -41.09 -36.30 19.97
C ALA A 652 -39.92 -37.17 19.52
N MET A 653 -38.78 -37.09 20.20
CA MET A 653 -37.56 -37.78 19.79
C MET A 653 -36.74 -38.29 20.95
N THR A 654 -35.90 -39.28 20.67
CA THR A 654 -34.78 -39.68 21.55
C THR A 654 -33.42 -39.32 20.96
N SER A 655 -33.32 -39.19 19.65
CA SER A 655 -32.12 -38.73 18.94
C SER A 655 -32.50 -38.19 17.55
N ALA A 656 -31.56 -37.56 16.85
CA ALA A 656 -31.78 -37.11 15.47
C ALA A 656 -32.15 -38.27 14.53
N GLY A 657 -31.63 -39.47 14.82
CA GLY A 657 -31.98 -40.71 14.13
C GLY A 657 -33.08 -41.52 14.80
N ASN A 658 -33.89 -40.96 15.70
CA ASN A 658 -35.06 -41.65 16.27
C ASN A 658 -36.14 -40.68 16.75
N PHE A 659 -37.14 -40.42 15.91
CA PHE A 659 -38.22 -39.49 16.23
C PHE A 659 -39.58 -39.88 15.63
N TRP A 660 -40.62 -39.40 16.28
CA TRP A 660 -42.03 -39.66 15.99
C TRP A 660 -42.77 -38.36 15.73
N ILE A 661 -43.64 -38.35 14.74
CA ILE A 661 -44.50 -37.20 14.40
C ILE A 661 -45.94 -37.68 14.32
N VAL A 662 -46.88 -36.88 14.85
CA VAL A 662 -48.31 -37.18 14.76
C VAL A 662 -49.12 -36.00 14.22
N GLY A 663 -50.23 -36.33 13.55
CA GLY A 663 -51.13 -35.39 12.91
C GLY A 663 -52.57 -35.89 12.79
N ASP A 664 -53.36 -35.14 12.03
CA ASP A 664 -54.76 -35.47 11.75
C ASP A 664 -54.89 -36.70 10.85
N ASP A 665 -56.09 -37.28 10.78
CA ASP A 665 -56.44 -38.42 9.90
C ASP A 665 -55.50 -39.65 10.01
N GLY A 666 -55.03 -39.94 11.22
CA GLY A 666 -54.16 -41.07 11.53
C GLY A 666 -52.76 -40.95 10.90
N HIS A 667 -52.29 -39.74 10.63
CA HIS A 667 -50.92 -39.50 10.22
C HIS A 667 -49.99 -39.66 11.42
N VAL A 668 -49.24 -40.75 11.43
CA VAL A 668 -48.18 -41.04 12.41
C VAL A 668 -46.96 -41.46 11.62
N TYR A 669 -45.81 -40.84 11.89
CA TYR A 669 -44.55 -41.08 11.20
C TYR A 669 -43.46 -41.44 12.21
N HIS A 670 -42.49 -42.25 11.78
CA HIS A 670 -41.30 -42.61 12.56
C HIS A 670 -40.04 -42.64 11.66
N PHE A 671 -38.91 -42.23 12.22
CA PHE A 671 -37.60 -42.22 11.55
C PHE A 671 -36.52 -42.88 12.43
N PRO A 672 -35.62 -43.72 11.88
CA PRO A 672 -35.78 -44.44 10.62
C PRO A 672 -36.96 -45.42 10.74
N GLU A 673 -37.37 -46.02 9.62
CA GLU A 673 -38.47 -46.98 9.60
C GLU A 673 -38.29 -48.07 10.68
N PRO A 674 -39.31 -48.34 11.52
CA PRO A 674 -39.25 -49.50 12.39
C PRO A 674 -39.18 -50.76 11.50
N PRO A 675 -38.38 -51.78 11.86
CA PRO A 675 -38.28 -52.99 11.05
C PRO A 675 -39.68 -53.54 10.77
N PRO A 676 -39.98 -53.99 9.53
CA PRO A 676 -41.34 -54.29 9.11
C PRO A 676 -41.99 -55.29 10.05
N SER A 677 -42.94 -54.83 10.86
CA SER A 677 -43.86 -55.70 11.57
C SER A 677 -44.86 -56.23 10.55
N PHE A 678 -44.62 -57.47 10.12
CA PHE A 678 -45.48 -58.36 9.32
C PHE A 678 -46.80 -57.75 8.81
N GLN A 679 -46.82 -57.42 7.51
CA GLN A 679 -48.06 -57.44 6.75
C GLN A 679 -48.50 -58.91 6.61
N GLU A 680 -49.58 -59.29 7.30
CA GLU A 680 -50.51 -60.32 6.84
C GLU A 680 -51.94 -59.78 6.89
#